data_AF-A0A9W8UC22-F1
#
_entry.id   AF-A0A9W8UC22-F1
#
_cell.length_a   1.000
_cell.length_b   1.000
_cell.length_c   1.000
_cell.angle_alpha   90.00
_cell.angle_beta   90.00
_cell.angle_gamma   90.00
#
_symmetry.space_group_name_H-M   'P 1'
#
loop_
_entity.id
_entity.type
_entity.pdbx_description
1 polymer ?
#
loop_
_entity_poly.entity_id
_entity_poly.type
_entity_poly.pdbx_seq_one_letter_code
_entity_poly.pdbx_strand_id
1 'polypeptide(L)'
;MAPPNKTLRVRGSIAGPLHFSLGIQETIDETEKTLGTLKGFMVAAQDSKDPFQDRPAMAGYDANDRNRMTALIRDINANGSQLRRLNQDISITKESMKLLEENACTGIDSADKEACERASCRVVKVLAESSENIQTLFRGMNISLTPAGIERVRMSFQQGTRPTDDQNALRTQIGKLATDLKEANGEIDRLKVASTDAQALQAQAETTAEESKRTAARARQDMRKAQDYATTRVLKYKAEIAALKQAIDQLTKAKKDLDDLVSKLNKDFLNERARFHSTLDSKNSAIESLESSLTAERKKHKEQLESVKAEKVALENDIEGLKAELQETNLKLEQATTNYTSKVNEVTTLKDSASEQKLDVAEKGRKILELEEACKIKDQTIVQRDDELNKQNIENRESRLRVSRQKEELDRMIRLFEGHKKSSEDKDSRITQLETTNKKQTEDTILLKKRQLETLAAKDRRIQELEGIAKEKDLDISKRDDMVKKQAEEISLLTSRHLEDLEARDRRITELEKTANDRDDTVTKRDVVVDMQREQIRQLEREQLEALAAKDRRIQELEQTSEQKDITITDRDDVIESQIQEAATFLGHLSVVRSSNLKLVAKEALVNSTRATLPKPQWVPWKILSWSDDDSLKVGQDDRAPEAIATQVLAVLGCEPLDTTGLLNLLWGLQTSLSSSSSMVSFMDTLLLRAFTSVGANVHLMHLLAMCQITYLLAPTDEVSRDFTQAIDNIDPRINRLVNALKDYTSDSPVFSMEDSVSTESLVLVGFRRNPRGIIAVELGDRQICWVDSAHITMTFDSLKLCYMNSSVCISIDSMEMSNWAMTHV
;
A
#
# COMPACT_ATOMS: atom_id res chain seq x y z
N MET A 1 -39.19 16.50 -60.83
CA MET A 1 -39.94 16.85 -59.60
C MET A 1 -38.94 17.03 -58.48
N ALA A 2 -39.01 18.13 -57.73
CA ALA A 2 -38.20 18.34 -56.53
C ALA A 2 -39.04 18.05 -55.27
N PRO A 3 -38.47 17.50 -54.18
CA PRO A 3 -39.15 17.41 -52.90
C PRO A 3 -39.31 18.82 -52.28
N PRO A 4 -40.33 19.04 -51.42
CA PRO A 4 -40.69 20.38 -50.97
C PRO A 4 -39.73 20.95 -49.93
N ASN A 5 -39.60 22.29 -49.91
CA ASN A 5 -38.92 23.04 -48.86
C ASN A 5 -39.52 22.69 -47.48
N LYS A 6 -38.70 22.11 -46.60
CA LYS A 6 -39.03 22.07 -45.16
C LYS A 6 -38.78 23.45 -44.57
N THR A 7 -39.85 24.16 -44.23
CA THR A 7 -39.79 25.37 -43.41
C THR A 7 -39.14 25.05 -42.06
N LEU A 8 -38.15 25.84 -41.65
CA LEU A 8 -37.58 25.71 -40.30
C LEU A 8 -38.66 26.03 -39.27
N ARG A 9 -38.95 25.06 -38.39
CA ARG A 9 -39.65 25.36 -37.13
C ARG A 9 -38.68 26.06 -36.19
N VAL A 10 -38.77 27.38 -36.13
CA VAL A 10 -38.16 28.18 -35.06
C VAL A 10 -38.66 27.64 -33.72
N ARG A 11 -37.75 27.14 -32.88
CA ARG A 11 -38.05 26.94 -31.45
C ARG A 11 -38.11 28.31 -30.79
N GLY A 12 -39.22 28.61 -30.11
CA GLY A 12 -39.32 29.82 -29.29
C GLY A 12 -38.32 29.75 -28.13
N SER A 13 -37.49 30.79 -27.98
CA SER A 13 -36.68 30.98 -26.77
C SER A 13 -37.60 31.26 -25.58
N ILE A 14 -37.27 30.73 -24.41
CA ILE A 14 -37.91 31.10 -23.14
C ILE A 14 -37.46 32.50 -22.68
N ALA A 15 -36.39 33.05 -23.28
CA ALA A 15 -35.88 34.38 -23.02
C ALA A 15 -35.70 35.20 -24.33
N GLY A 16 -36.73 35.99 -24.66
CA GLY A 16 -36.64 37.21 -25.47
C GLY A 16 -36.31 37.09 -26.98
N PRO A 17 -36.41 38.21 -27.73
CA PRO A 17 -36.15 38.30 -29.16
C PRO A 17 -34.68 38.63 -29.47
N LEU A 18 -33.75 37.75 -29.06
CA LEU A 18 -32.34 37.84 -29.44
C LEU A 18 -31.97 36.65 -30.33
N HIS A 19 -31.83 36.90 -31.63
CA HIS A 19 -31.30 35.92 -32.57
C HIS A 19 -29.77 35.96 -32.57
N PHE A 20 -29.15 34.80 -32.33
CA PHE A 20 -27.72 34.63 -32.56
C PHE A 20 -27.40 34.68 -34.07
N SER A 21 -26.20 35.14 -34.42
CA SER A 21 -25.73 35.16 -35.81
C SER A 21 -25.50 33.74 -36.32
N LEU A 22 -25.61 33.54 -37.64
CA LEU A 22 -25.69 32.22 -38.28
C LEU A 22 -24.56 31.26 -37.83
N GLY A 23 -23.31 31.73 -37.83
CA GLY A 23 -22.14 30.93 -37.43
C GLY A 23 -22.10 30.54 -35.94
N ILE A 24 -22.75 31.31 -35.04
CA ILE A 24 -22.90 30.90 -33.64
C ILE A 24 -23.89 29.74 -33.54
N GLN A 25 -24.97 29.76 -34.32
CA GLN A 25 -25.93 28.64 -34.37
C GLN A 25 -25.29 27.39 -34.98
N GLU A 26 -24.53 27.52 -36.08
CA GLU A 26 -23.77 26.39 -36.66
C GLU A 26 -22.78 25.78 -35.66
N THR A 27 -22.10 26.61 -34.86
CA THR A 27 -21.19 26.14 -33.80
C THR A 27 -21.94 25.38 -32.69
N ILE A 28 -23.14 25.82 -32.31
CA ILE A 28 -23.99 25.14 -31.32
C ILE A 28 -24.48 23.79 -31.87
N ASP A 29 -25.00 23.77 -33.09
CA ASP A 29 -25.54 22.57 -33.73
C ASP A 29 -24.44 21.50 -33.94
N GLU A 30 -23.20 21.92 -34.28
CA GLU A 30 -22.05 21.01 -34.37
C GLU A 30 -21.55 20.53 -32.98
N THR A 31 -21.74 21.33 -31.94
CA THR A 31 -21.46 20.93 -30.54
C THR A 31 -22.51 19.92 -30.03
N GLU A 32 -23.80 20.07 -30.35
CA GLU A 32 -24.82 19.07 -30.03
C GLU A 32 -24.60 17.75 -30.80
N LYS A 33 -24.22 17.84 -32.07
CA LYS A 33 -23.86 16.68 -32.93
C LYS A 33 -22.68 15.89 -32.38
N THR A 34 -21.62 16.57 -31.94
CA THR A 34 -20.46 15.89 -31.31
C THR A 34 -20.83 15.29 -29.96
N LEU A 35 -21.61 15.98 -29.13
CA LEU A 35 -22.14 15.44 -27.86
C LEU A 35 -23.03 14.20 -28.07
N GLY A 36 -23.88 14.20 -29.11
CA GLY A 36 -24.70 13.04 -29.49
C GLY A 36 -23.85 11.83 -29.88
N THR A 37 -22.80 12.05 -30.66
CA THR A 37 -21.83 11.00 -31.04
C THR A 37 -21.12 10.42 -29.80
N LEU A 38 -20.71 11.28 -28.87
CA LEU A 38 -20.02 10.90 -27.63
C LEU A 38 -20.92 10.06 -26.70
N LYS A 39 -22.22 10.39 -26.61
CA LYS A 39 -23.22 9.56 -25.93
C LYS A 39 -23.41 8.20 -26.61
N GLY A 40 -23.36 8.14 -27.95
CA GLY A 40 -23.38 6.88 -28.70
C GLY A 40 -22.23 5.95 -28.32
N PHE A 41 -20.99 6.48 -28.23
CA PHE A 41 -19.84 5.70 -27.76
C PHE A 41 -19.95 5.27 -26.29
N MET A 42 -20.50 6.12 -25.40
CA MET A 42 -20.73 5.74 -24.01
C MET A 42 -21.73 4.58 -23.87
N VAL A 43 -22.82 4.58 -24.63
CA VAL A 43 -23.80 3.47 -24.63
C VAL A 43 -23.20 2.20 -25.23
N ALA A 44 -22.44 2.30 -26.33
CA ALA A 44 -21.74 1.15 -26.92
C ALA A 44 -20.72 0.52 -25.95
N ALA A 45 -20.10 1.32 -25.08
CA ALA A 45 -19.23 0.83 -24.00
C ALA A 45 -19.98 0.29 -22.76
N GLN A 46 -21.32 0.40 -22.73
CA GLN A 46 -22.15 0.02 -21.59
C GLN A 46 -22.93 -1.29 -21.82
N ASP A 47 -23.04 -1.78 -23.06
CA ASP A 47 -23.78 -3.00 -23.41
C ASP A 47 -22.91 -4.27 -23.53
N SER A 48 -21.58 -4.15 -23.50
CA SER A 48 -20.63 -5.27 -23.42
C SER A 48 -20.53 -5.84 -21.99
N LYS A 49 -21.67 -6.21 -21.39
CA LYS A 49 -21.77 -6.71 -20.01
C LYS A 49 -21.50 -8.21 -19.91
N ASP A 50 -20.52 -8.59 -19.09
CA ASP A 50 -20.35 -9.94 -18.53
C ASP A 50 -20.12 -9.80 -17.01
N PRO A 51 -20.92 -10.41 -16.10
CA PRO A 51 -21.12 -9.83 -14.77
C PRO A 51 -20.01 -10.05 -13.72
N PHE A 52 -18.93 -10.77 -14.03
CA PHE A 52 -18.04 -11.38 -13.02
C PHE A 52 -16.54 -11.09 -13.16
N GLN A 53 -16.14 -9.95 -13.76
CA GLN A 53 -14.72 -9.51 -13.73
C GLN A 53 -14.57 -8.02 -13.38
N ASP A 54 -14.07 -7.75 -12.18
CA ASP A 54 -13.81 -6.39 -11.68
C ASP A 54 -12.48 -5.84 -12.24
N ARG A 55 -12.56 -5.28 -13.46
CA ARG A 55 -11.40 -4.82 -14.24
C ARG A 55 -10.81 -3.42 -13.95
N PRO A 56 -11.42 -2.45 -13.24
CA PRO A 56 -10.82 -1.13 -13.02
C PRO A 56 -9.42 -1.19 -12.41
N ALA A 57 -9.22 -2.03 -11.40
CA ALA A 57 -7.91 -2.24 -10.75
C ALA A 57 -6.88 -2.88 -11.69
N MET A 58 -7.30 -3.76 -12.60
CA MET A 58 -6.42 -4.41 -13.58
C MET A 58 -6.07 -3.51 -14.78
N ALA A 59 -6.86 -2.45 -15.03
CA ALA A 59 -6.63 -1.48 -16.10
C ALA A 59 -5.78 -0.26 -15.66
N GLY A 60 -5.29 -0.24 -14.42
CA GLY A 60 -4.48 0.87 -13.88
C GLY A 60 -5.29 2.12 -13.51
N TYR A 61 -6.59 1.97 -13.20
CA TYR A 61 -7.47 3.09 -12.90
C TYR A 61 -7.32 3.58 -11.44
N ASP A 62 -6.45 4.56 -11.19
CA ASP A 62 -6.36 5.21 -9.89
C ASP A 62 -7.52 6.23 -9.69
N ALA A 63 -8.22 6.11 -8.56
CA ALA A 63 -9.22 7.07 -8.12
C ALA A 63 -8.62 8.47 -7.87
N ASN A 64 -7.34 8.56 -7.50
CA ASN A 64 -6.64 9.83 -7.30
C ASN A 64 -6.46 10.59 -8.61
N ASP A 65 -6.17 9.91 -9.73
CA ASP A 65 -6.07 10.59 -11.04
C ASP A 65 -7.44 11.09 -11.53
N ARG A 66 -8.54 10.40 -11.21
CA ARG A 66 -9.90 10.95 -11.43
C ARG A 66 -10.13 12.22 -10.60
N ASN A 67 -9.71 12.24 -9.34
CA ASN A 67 -9.83 13.41 -8.47
C ASN A 67 -8.95 14.57 -8.95
N ARG A 68 -7.71 14.29 -9.35
CA ARG A 68 -6.74 15.22 -9.93
C ARG A 68 -7.21 15.80 -11.25
N MET A 69 -7.75 14.98 -12.16
CA MET A 69 -8.33 15.45 -13.43
C MET A 69 -9.61 16.27 -13.18
N THR A 70 -10.40 15.94 -12.16
CA THR A 70 -11.55 16.76 -11.74
C THR A 70 -11.11 18.10 -11.15
N ALA A 71 -10.00 18.15 -10.40
CA ALA A 71 -9.39 19.39 -9.92
C ALA A 71 -8.87 20.24 -11.08
N LEU A 72 -8.08 19.68 -11.99
CA LEU A 72 -7.59 20.37 -13.20
C LEU A 72 -8.73 20.93 -14.07
N ILE A 73 -9.83 20.19 -14.24
CA ILE A 73 -11.03 20.69 -14.94
C ILE A 73 -11.68 21.85 -14.17
N ARG A 74 -11.68 21.82 -12.83
CA ARG A 74 -12.20 22.92 -11.99
C ARG A 74 -11.31 24.17 -12.11
N ASP A 75 -10.00 24.01 -12.12
CA ASP A 75 -9.01 25.08 -12.25
C ASP A 75 -9.05 25.72 -13.65
N ILE A 76 -9.16 24.90 -14.71
CA ILE A 76 -9.37 25.38 -16.09
C ILE A 76 -10.67 26.20 -16.19
N ASN A 77 -11.75 25.78 -15.51
CA ASN A 77 -13.00 26.54 -15.47
C ASN A 77 -12.90 27.83 -14.62
N ALA A 78 -12.11 27.83 -13.55
CA ALA A 78 -11.83 29.03 -12.75
C ALA A 78 -11.02 30.05 -13.58
N ASN A 79 -9.91 29.61 -14.18
CA ASN A 79 -9.05 30.43 -15.04
C ASN A 79 -9.80 30.96 -16.27
N GLY A 80 -10.61 30.12 -16.93
CA GLY A 80 -11.50 30.54 -18.02
C GLY A 80 -12.57 31.54 -17.58
N SER A 81 -12.93 31.57 -16.29
CA SER A 81 -13.87 32.55 -15.74
C SER A 81 -13.17 33.86 -15.37
N GLN A 82 -11.94 33.82 -14.85
CA GLN A 82 -11.08 35.00 -14.73
C GLN A 82 -10.79 35.63 -16.11
N LEU A 83 -10.45 34.83 -17.13
CA LEU A 83 -10.17 35.32 -18.47
C LEU A 83 -11.40 36.01 -19.12
N ARG A 84 -12.61 35.54 -18.80
CA ARG A 84 -13.86 36.21 -19.21
C ARG A 84 -14.06 37.54 -18.50
N ARG A 85 -13.82 37.62 -17.18
CA ARG A 85 -13.83 38.89 -16.44
C ARG A 85 -12.79 39.87 -16.99
N LEU A 86 -11.54 39.44 -17.15
CA LEU A 86 -10.47 40.29 -17.67
C LEU A 86 -10.78 40.85 -19.07
N ASN A 87 -11.40 40.06 -19.96
CA ASN A 87 -11.87 40.55 -21.26
C ASN A 87 -13.04 41.55 -21.13
N GLN A 88 -13.93 41.35 -20.16
CA GLN A 88 -15.01 42.28 -19.86
C GLN A 88 -14.46 43.60 -19.28
N ASP A 89 -13.47 43.54 -18.39
CA ASP A 89 -12.77 44.70 -17.82
C ASP A 89 -11.98 45.46 -18.90
N ILE A 90 -11.32 44.75 -19.83
CA ILE A 90 -10.68 45.33 -21.03
C ILE A 90 -11.73 45.99 -21.95
N SER A 91 -12.93 45.42 -22.08
CA SER A 91 -14.02 46.01 -22.86
C SER A 91 -14.54 47.29 -22.22
N ILE A 92 -14.80 47.27 -20.90
CA ILE A 92 -15.20 48.45 -20.11
C ILE A 92 -14.11 49.53 -20.16
N THR A 93 -12.83 49.13 -20.09
CA THR A 93 -11.69 50.06 -20.21
C THR A 93 -11.64 50.70 -21.60
N LYS A 94 -11.84 49.94 -22.68
CA LYS A 94 -11.93 50.49 -24.04
C LYS A 94 -13.12 51.43 -24.21
N GLU A 95 -14.27 51.08 -23.65
CA GLU A 95 -15.50 51.86 -23.76
C GLU A 95 -15.42 53.16 -22.93
N SER A 96 -14.80 53.12 -21.75
CA SER A 96 -14.52 54.31 -20.94
C SER A 96 -13.37 55.17 -21.48
N MET A 97 -12.34 54.60 -22.11
CA MET A 97 -11.35 55.36 -22.90
C MET A 97 -12.00 56.04 -24.11
N LYS A 98 -12.91 55.36 -24.82
CA LYS A 98 -13.66 55.94 -25.94
C LYS A 98 -14.60 57.06 -25.47
N LEU A 99 -15.26 56.90 -24.32
CA LEU A 99 -16.02 57.97 -23.67
C LEU A 99 -15.11 59.12 -23.22
N LEU A 100 -13.86 58.87 -22.81
CA LEU A 100 -12.88 59.93 -22.50
C LEU A 100 -12.43 60.67 -23.77
N GLU A 101 -12.23 59.98 -24.89
CA GLU A 101 -11.93 60.61 -26.20
C GLU A 101 -13.12 61.45 -26.71
N GLU A 102 -14.34 60.92 -26.61
CA GLU A 102 -15.58 61.61 -26.99
C GLU A 102 -15.84 62.83 -26.07
N ASN A 103 -15.64 62.69 -24.76
CA ASN A 103 -15.77 63.81 -23.80
C ASN A 103 -14.62 64.83 -23.92
N ALA A 104 -13.40 64.43 -24.29
CA ALA A 104 -12.31 65.36 -24.57
C ALA A 104 -12.60 66.26 -25.80
N CYS A 105 -13.55 65.88 -26.65
CA CYS A 105 -14.08 66.73 -27.72
C CYS A 105 -15.27 67.61 -27.30
N THR A 106 -15.81 67.50 -26.08
CA THR A 106 -16.98 68.29 -25.63
C THR A 106 -16.61 69.75 -25.32
N GLY A 107 -16.48 70.53 -26.39
CA GLY A 107 -16.03 71.92 -26.38
C GLY A 107 -15.40 72.38 -27.70
N ILE A 108 -15.11 71.44 -28.61
CA ILE A 108 -14.64 71.70 -29.97
C ILE A 108 -15.85 71.64 -30.90
N ASP A 109 -16.15 72.73 -31.60
CA ASP A 109 -17.27 72.79 -32.53
C ASP A 109 -17.05 71.81 -33.70
N SER A 110 -18.14 71.34 -34.30
CA SER A 110 -18.16 70.48 -35.48
C SER A 110 -17.29 71.02 -36.64
N ALA A 111 -17.25 72.35 -36.80
CA ALA A 111 -16.40 73.03 -37.77
C ALA A 111 -14.89 72.88 -37.45
N ASP A 112 -14.49 72.92 -36.17
CA ASP A 112 -13.10 72.74 -35.75
C ASP A 112 -12.68 71.27 -35.82
N LYS A 113 -13.59 70.31 -35.60
CA LYS A 113 -13.28 68.89 -35.84
C LYS A 113 -12.97 68.65 -37.34
N GLU A 114 -13.78 69.20 -38.23
CA GLU A 114 -13.52 69.17 -39.68
C GLU A 114 -12.26 69.99 -40.05
N ALA A 115 -11.93 71.06 -39.33
CA ALA A 115 -10.69 71.81 -39.51
C ALA A 115 -9.46 71.00 -39.07
N CYS A 116 -9.51 70.29 -37.95
CA CYS A 116 -8.46 69.41 -37.44
C CYS A 116 -8.24 68.20 -38.36
N GLU A 117 -9.29 67.58 -38.90
CA GLU A 117 -9.14 66.51 -39.90
C GLU A 117 -8.52 67.04 -41.20
N ARG A 118 -8.97 68.20 -41.71
CA ARG A 118 -8.38 68.85 -42.90
C ARG A 118 -6.93 69.30 -42.67
N ALA A 119 -6.58 69.76 -41.47
CA ALA A 119 -5.22 70.10 -41.08
C ALA A 119 -4.33 68.85 -40.97
N SER A 120 -4.80 67.80 -40.32
CA SER A 120 -4.09 66.52 -40.18
C SER A 120 -3.83 65.86 -41.53
N CYS A 121 -4.85 65.81 -42.40
CA CYS A 121 -4.69 65.35 -43.79
C CYS A 121 -3.69 66.20 -44.57
N ARG A 122 -3.67 67.54 -44.40
CA ARG A 122 -2.65 68.40 -45.03
C ARG A 122 -1.24 68.11 -44.50
N VAL A 123 -1.06 67.93 -43.20
CA VAL A 123 0.24 67.58 -42.59
C VAL A 123 0.74 66.23 -43.10
N VAL A 124 -0.11 65.19 -43.12
CA VAL A 124 0.23 63.87 -43.68
C VAL A 124 0.61 63.98 -45.16
N LYS A 125 -0.08 64.82 -45.94
CA LYS A 125 0.24 65.04 -47.35
C LYS A 125 1.60 65.71 -47.57
N VAL A 126 1.87 66.81 -46.85
CA VAL A 126 3.16 67.53 -46.91
C VAL A 126 4.33 66.64 -46.46
N LEU A 127 4.09 65.74 -45.50
CA LEU A 127 5.07 64.70 -45.12
C LEU A 127 5.25 63.64 -46.23
N ALA A 128 4.18 63.17 -46.84
CA ALA A 128 4.22 62.16 -47.92
C ALA A 128 4.82 62.67 -49.25
N GLU A 129 4.83 63.99 -49.46
CA GLU A 129 5.30 64.65 -50.69
C GLU A 129 6.83 64.71 -50.81
N SER A 130 7.60 64.72 -49.70
CA SER A 130 9.07 64.73 -49.72
C SER A 130 9.69 63.79 -48.68
N SER A 131 10.66 62.98 -49.11
CA SER A 131 11.49 62.15 -48.21
C SER A 131 12.29 62.99 -47.21
N GLU A 132 12.65 64.22 -47.56
CA GLU A 132 13.35 65.16 -46.68
C GLU A 132 12.44 65.70 -45.56
N ASN A 133 11.13 65.84 -45.81
CA ASN A 133 10.15 66.21 -44.79
C ASN A 133 9.98 65.08 -43.75
N ILE A 134 9.89 63.82 -44.22
CA ILE A 134 9.88 62.64 -43.34
C ILE A 134 11.18 62.57 -42.53
N GLN A 135 12.33 62.70 -43.19
CA GLN A 135 13.62 62.63 -42.51
C GLN A 135 13.80 63.76 -41.48
N THR A 136 13.28 64.96 -41.77
CA THR A 136 13.30 66.10 -40.83
C THR A 136 12.37 65.89 -39.65
N LEU A 137 11.15 65.38 -39.86
CA LEU A 137 10.21 65.06 -38.78
C LEU A 137 10.80 64.00 -37.84
N PHE A 138 11.24 62.86 -38.38
CA PHE A 138 11.79 61.77 -37.56
C PHE A 138 13.12 62.15 -36.91
N ARG A 139 13.99 62.96 -37.55
CA ARG A 139 15.16 63.56 -36.90
C ARG A 139 14.77 64.52 -35.77
N GLY A 140 13.70 65.29 -35.92
CA GLY A 140 13.14 66.13 -34.85
C GLY A 140 12.62 65.32 -33.66
N MET A 141 12.21 64.06 -33.90
CA MET A 141 11.86 63.07 -32.86
C MET A 141 13.05 62.19 -32.44
N ASN A 142 14.29 62.54 -32.80
CA ASN A 142 15.53 61.78 -32.55
C ASN A 142 15.60 60.36 -33.16
N ILE A 143 14.73 60.03 -34.12
CA ILE A 143 14.69 58.73 -34.80
C ILE A 143 15.45 58.80 -36.13
N SER A 144 16.58 58.10 -36.21
CA SER A 144 17.40 58.00 -37.42
C SER A 144 16.90 56.90 -38.37
N LEU A 145 16.04 57.26 -39.33
CA LEU A 145 15.59 56.34 -40.38
C LEU A 145 16.65 56.18 -41.50
N THR A 146 16.87 54.93 -41.94
CA THR A 146 17.65 54.63 -43.15
C THR A 146 16.85 54.99 -44.41
N PRO A 147 17.49 55.18 -45.59
CA PRO A 147 16.76 55.53 -46.83
C PRO A 147 15.64 54.53 -47.19
N ALA A 148 15.90 53.22 -47.03
CA ALA A 148 14.89 52.18 -47.24
C ALA A 148 13.85 52.09 -46.09
N GLY A 149 14.05 52.78 -44.96
CA GLY A 149 13.03 53.02 -43.95
C GLY A 149 12.13 54.19 -44.34
N ILE A 150 12.73 55.32 -44.74
CA ILE A 150 12.03 56.54 -45.19
C ILE A 150 11.07 56.22 -46.34
N GLU A 151 11.51 55.47 -47.34
CA GLU A 151 10.66 55.17 -48.51
C GLU A 151 9.49 54.23 -48.18
N ARG A 152 9.66 53.29 -47.24
CA ARG A 152 8.54 52.46 -46.74
C ARG A 152 7.52 53.31 -45.97
N VAL A 153 7.98 54.20 -45.10
CA VAL A 153 7.11 55.16 -44.39
C VAL A 153 6.37 56.07 -45.38
N ARG A 154 7.05 56.55 -46.43
CA ARG A 154 6.44 57.37 -47.49
C ARG A 154 5.33 56.61 -48.24
N MET A 155 5.60 55.35 -48.62
CA MET A 155 4.61 54.50 -49.29
C MET A 155 3.40 54.20 -48.38
N SER A 156 3.60 53.96 -47.09
CA SER A 156 2.49 53.77 -46.14
C SER A 156 1.62 55.03 -46.00
N PHE A 157 2.21 56.23 -45.91
CA PHE A 157 1.42 57.47 -45.90
C PHE A 157 0.64 57.69 -47.20
N GLN A 158 1.23 57.37 -48.36
CA GLN A 158 0.55 57.51 -49.67
C GLN A 158 -0.57 56.47 -49.89
N GLN A 159 -0.51 55.32 -49.23
CA GLN A 159 -1.59 54.31 -49.26
C GLN A 159 -2.79 54.70 -48.39
N GLY A 160 -2.60 55.51 -47.35
CA GLY A 160 -3.68 55.96 -46.46
C GLY A 160 -4.62 57.02 -47.06
N THR A 161 -4.29 57.63 -48.19
CA THR A 161 -4.99 58.83 -48.72
C THR A 161 -5.67 58.61 -50.08
N ARG A 162 -6.46 57.55 -50.25
CA ARG A 162 -7.28 57.32 -51.46
C ARG A 162 -8.66 56.71 -51.20
N PRO A 163 -9.73 57.48 -51.43
CA PRO A 163 -10.96 57.01 -52.08
C PRO A 163 -10.91 57.26 -53.60
N THR A 164 -11.87 56.70 -54.34
CA THR A 164 -12.04 56.90 -55.80
C THR A 164 -12.91 58.13 -56.12
N ASP A 165 -13.00 58.43 -57.43
CA ASP A 165 -14.09 59.18 -58.07
C ASP A 165 -14.27 60.68 -57.77
N ASP A 166 -13.22 61.50 -57.95
CA ASP A 166 -13.42 62.86 -58.51
C ASP A 166 -12.19 63.46 -59.26
N GLN A 167 -11.49 62.67 -60.06
CA GLN A 167 -10.18 63.08 -60.62
C GLN A 167 -10.26 64.11 -61.78
N ASN A 168 -11.47 64.47 -62.24
CA ASN A 168 -11.66 65.40 -63.37
C ASN A 168 -11.97 66.85 -62.96
N ALA A 169 -12.56 67.10 -61.78
CA ALA A 169 -12.83 68.46 -61.32
C ALA A 169 -11.53 69.24 -60.99
N LEU A 170 -10.62 68.60 -60.27
CA LEU A 170 -9.39 69.22 -59.76
C LEU A 170 -8.40 69.66 -60.84
N ARG A 171 -8.36 68.98 -62.00
CA ARG A 171 -7.47 69.37 -63.12
C ARG A 171 -7.77 70.77 -63.64
N THR A 172 -9.04 71.14 -63.68
CA THR A 172 -9.51 72.46 -64.17
C THR A 172 -9.22 73.58 -63.16
N GLN A 173 -9.21 73.27 -61.86
CA GLN A 173 -8.97 74.27 -60.81
C GLN A 173 -7.47 74.53 -60.56
N ILE A 174 -6.63 73.49 -60.66
CA ILE A 174 -5.16 73.61 -60.63
C ILE A 174 -4.65 74.49 -61.79
N GLY A 175 -5.31 74.43 -62.96
CA GLY A 175 -4.99 75.28 -64.11
C GLY A 175 -5.13 76.78 -63.86
N LYS A 176 -6.05 77.22 -62.98
CA LYS A 176 -6.19 78.63 -62.58
C LYS A 176 -5.16 79.04 -61.53
N LEU A 177 -4.98 78.24 -60.48
CA LEU A 177 -4.02 78.57 -59.42
C LEU A 177 -2.57 78.68 -59.94
N ALA A 178 -2.24 78.02 -61.05
CA ALA A 178 -0.95 78.16 -61.74
C ALA A 178 -0.77 79.50 -62.48
N THR A 179 -1.84 80.16 -62.96
CA THR A 179 -1.75 81.54 -63.49
C THR A 179 -1.67 82.55 -62.35
N ASP A 180 -2.49 82.37 -61.32
CA ASP A 180 -2.61 83.33 -60.20
C ASP A 180 -1.29 83.45 -59.41
N LEU A 181 -0.56 82.33 -59.23
CA LEU A 181 0.79 82.31 -58.63
C LEU A 181 1.86 83.04 -59.47
N LYS A 182 1.68 83.12 -60.79
CA LYS A 182 2.61 83.83 -61.68
C LYS A 182 2.39 85.35 -61.62
N GLU A 183 1.15 85.77 -61.39
CA GLU A 183 0.78 87.17 -61.24
C GLU A 183 1.16 87.71 -59.85
N ALA A 184 0.88 86.93 -58.78
CA ALA A 184 1.24 87.29 -57.41
C ALA A 184 2.75 87.51 -57.18
N ASN A 185 3.62 86.71 -57.80
CA ASN A 185 5.08 86.92 -57.73
C ASN A 185 5.52 88.21 -58.44
N GLY A 186 4.81 88.65 -59.48
CA GLY A 186 5.06 89.94 -60.14
C GLY A 186 4.72 91.15 -59.26
N GLU A 187 3.79 90.98 -58.31
CA GLU A 187 3.37 92.05 -57.39
C GLU A 187 4.31 92.17 -56.18
N ILE A 188 4.84 91.04 -55.68
CA ILE A 188 5.79 91.01 -54.56
C ILE A 188 7.08 91.77 -54.88
N ASP A 189 7.62 91.63 -56.10
CA ASP A 189 8.84 92.33 -56.49
C ASP A 189 8.62 93.83 -56.79
N ARG A 190 7.38 94.25 -57.08
CA ARG A 190 7.00 95.69 -57.11
C ARG A 190 6.94 96.29 -55.70
N LEU A 191 6.35 95.57 -54.75
CA LEU A 191 6.18 96.04 -53.37
C LEU A 191 7.51 96.17 -52.60
N LYS A 192 8.54 95.38 -52.95
CA LYS A 192 9.89 95.55 -52.40
C LYS A 192 10.56 96.88 -52.80
N VAL A 193 10.25 97.43 -53.98
CA VAL A 193 10.76 98.74 -54.41
C VAL A 193 10.00 99.88 -53.74
N ALA A 194 8.67 99.76 -53.62
CA ALA A 194 7.85 100.78 -52.95
C ALA A 194 8.20 100.99 -51.47
N SER A 195 8.71 99.96 -50.78
CA SER A 195 9.11 100.06 -49.37
C SER A 195 10.40 100.87 -49.14
N THR A 196 11.25 101.06 -50.15
CA THR A 196 12.47 101.90 -50.03
C THR A 196 12.18 103.38 -50.29
N ASP A 197 11.26 103.68 -51.22
CA ASP A 197 10.92 105.07 -51.56
C ASP A 197 10.08 105.76 -50.46
N ALA A 198 9.33 104.99 -49.67
CA ALA A 198 8.50 105.50 -48.59
C ALA A 198 9.28 106.16 -47.42
N GLN A 199 10.60 105.95 -47.32
CA GLN A 199 11.43 106.60 -46.30
C GLN A 199 11.97 107.98 -46.71
N ALA A 200 11.72 108.44 -47.95
CA ALA A 200 12.26 109.70 -48.46
C ALA A 200 11.34 110.93 -48.26
N LEU A 201 10.08 110.75 -47.83
CA LEU A 201 9.07 111.82 -47.80
C LEU A 201 8.39 112.01 -46.44
N GLN A 202 9.18 112.23 -45.38
CA GLN A 202 8.66 112.70 -44.08
C GLN A 202 9.50 113.84 -43.46
N ALA A 203 9.80 114.87 -44.28
CA ALA A 203 10.65 116.00 -43.91
C ALA A 203 10.09 117.39 -44.33
N GLN A 204 8.76 117.56 -44.29
CA GLN A 204 8.02 118.83 -44.35
C GLN A 204 6.56 118.55 -43.92
N ALA A 205 5.81 119.41 -43.23
CA ALA A 205 6.08 120.74 -42.67
C ALA A 205 5.51 120.87 -41.23
N GLU A 206 5.65 122.03 -40.56
CA GLU A 206 5.36 122.16 -39.13
C GLU A 206 3.87 122.32 -38.75
N THR A 207 3.50 121.93 -37.53
CA THR A 207 2.98 122.86 -36.48
C THR A 207 2.75 122.15 -35.13
N THR A 208 2.64 122.93 -34.03
CA THR A 208 2.28 122.50 -32.65
C THR A 208 3.22 121.53 -31.92
N ALA A 209 4.49 121.92 -31.75
CA ALA A 209 5.38 121.27 -30.80
C ALA A 209 5.34 121.94 -29.40
N GLU A 210 4.81 121.24 -28.38
CA GLU A 210 5.51 121.08 -27.10
C GLU A 210 5.00 119.90 -26.25
N GLU A 211 3.68 119.61 -26.24
CA GLU A 211 3.12 118.54 -25.41
C GLU A 211 3.65 117.14 -25.76
N SER A 212 3.87 116.89 -27.06
CA SER A 212 4.43 115.66 -27.63
C SER A 212 5.73 115.18 -26.93
N LYS A 213 6.59 116.11 -26.48
CA LYS A 213 7.85 115.77 -25.79
C LYS A 213 7.62 115.02 -24.48
N ARG A 214 6.55 115.33 -23.74
CA ARG A 214 6.25 114.71 -22.42
C ARG A 214 5.62 113.33 -22.56
N THR A 215 4.73 113.12 -23.54
CA THR A 215 4.17 111.80 -23.86
C THR A 215 5.22 110.88 -24.47
N ALA A 216 6.04 111.37 -25.41
CA ALA A 216 7.12 110.58 -26.02
C ALA A 216 8.19 110.15 -24.98
N ALA A 217 8.49 110.98 -23.98
CA ALA A 217 9.41 110.62 -22.89
C ALA A 217 8.87 109.49 -22.02
N ARG A 218 7.59 109.55 -21.60
CA ARG A 218 6.94 108.49 -20.82
C ARG A 218 6.83 107.19 -21.61
N ALA A 219 6.35 107.24 -22.84
CA ALA A 219 6.26 106.07 -23.72
C ALA A 219 7.62 105.36 -23.90
N ARG A 220 8.73 106.12 -24.04
CA ARG A 220 10.08 105.55 -24.09
C ARG A 220 10.54 104.95 -22.75
N GLN A 221 10.12 105.49 -21.61
CA GLN A 221 10.45 104.93 -20.29
C GLN A 221 9.68 103.63 -20.02
N ASP A 222 8.40 103.57 -20.35
CA ASP A 222 7.58 102.38 -20.13
C ASP A 222 7.87 101.27 -21.16
N MET A 223 8.22 101.63 -22.40
CA MET A 223 8.78 100.69 -23.39
C MET A 223 10.10 100.06 -22.90
N ARG A 224 10.99 100.84 -22.26
CA ARG A 224 12.21 100.29 -21.63
C ARG A 224 11.89 99.30 -20.51
N LYS A 225 11.00 99.66 -19.57
CA LYS A 225 10.57 98.73 -18.50
C LYS A 225 9.97 97.43 -19.07
N ALA A 226 9.15 97.53 -20.13
CA ALA A 226 8.58 96.37 -20.80
C ALA A 226 9.67 95.51 -21.48
N GLN A 227 10.68 96.14 -22.07
CA GLN A 227 11.84 95.47 -22.67
C GLN A 227 12.71 94.78 -21.61
N ASP A 228 13.04 95.45 -20.50
CA ASP A 228 13.81 94.90 -19.38
C ASP A 228 13.07 93.70 -18.73
N TYR A 229 11.75 93.81 -18.56
CA TYR A 229 10.91 92.71 -18.07
C TYR A 229 10.87 91.53 -19.05
N ALA A 230 10.74 91.79 -20.36
CA ALA A 230 10.79 90.76 -21.38
C ALA A 230 12.17 90.06 -21.42
N THR A 231 13.27 90.81 -21.37
CA THR A 231 14.64 90.26 -21.33
C THR A 231 14.86 89.42 -20.07
N THR A 232 14.40 89.89 -18.91
CA THR A 232 14.47 89.12 -17.64
C THR A 232 13.69 87.81 -17.74
N ARG A 233 12.49 87.84 -18.34
CA ARG A 233 11.65 86.65 -18.54
C ARG A 233 12.26 85.67 -19.55
N VAL A 234 12.88 86.16 -20.63
CA VAL A 234 13.62 85.34 -21.60
C VAL A 234 14.85 84.68 -20.96
N LEU A 235 15.59 85.40 -20.11
CA LEU A 235 16.72 84.82 -19.37
C LEU A 235 16.26 83.73 -18.39
N LYS A 236 15.14 83.94 -17.69
CA LYS A 236 14.54 82.90 -16.82
C LYS A 236 14.16 81.65 -17.61
N TYR A 237 13.40 81.78 -18.70
CA TYR A 237 13.04 80.62 -19.54
C TYR A 237 14.27 79.94 -20.16
N LYS A 238 15.33 80.68 -20.51
CA LYS A 238 16.59 80.10 -21.00
C LYS A 238 17.31 79.25 -19.95
N ALA A 239 17.24 79.63 -18.67
CA ALA A 239 17.77 78.84 -17.56
C ALA A 239 16.91 77.58 -17.29
N GLU A 240 15.58 77.72 -17.29
CA GLU A 240 14.65 76.59 -17.14
C GLU A 240 14.82 75.55 -18.27
N ILE A 241 14.98 75.99 -19.52
CA ILE A 241 15.28 75.10 -20.67
C ILE A 241 16.63 74.41 -20.51
N ALA A 242 17.64 75.05 -19.91
CA ALA A 242 18.93 74.42 -19.65
C ALA A 242 18.84 73.34 -18.57
N ALA A 243 18.13 73.61 -17.46
CA ALA A 243 17.88 72.63 -16.40
C ALA A 243 17.07 71.42 -16.91
N LEU A 244 16.02 71.66 -17.72
CA LEU A 244 15.23 70.59 -18.33
C LEU A 244 16.05 69.71 -19.27
N LYS A 245 17.00 70.27 -20.04
CA LYS A 245 17.93 69.48 -20.86
C LYS A 245 18.83 68.60 -20.00
N GLN A 246 19.43 69.15 -18.93
CA GLN A 246 20.26 68.37 -18.01
C GLN A 246 19.48 67.21 -17.35
N ALA A 247 18.21 67.43 -17.00
CA ALA A 247 17.33 66.37 -16.49
C ALA A 247 17.01 65.29 -17.55
N ILE A 248 16.79 65.69 -18.82
CA ILE A 248 16.59 64.75 -19.93
C ILE A 248 17.86 63.92 -20.19
N ASP A 249 19.04 64.52 -20.14
CA ASP A 249 20.32 63.81 -20.31
C ASP A 249 20.55 62.80 -19.16
N GLN A 250 20.22 63.17 -17.92
CA GLN A 250 20.28 62.28 -16.76
C GLN A 250 19.28 61.12 -16.87
N LEU A 251 18.02 61.38 -17.25
CA LEU A 251 17.01 60.34 -17.48
C LEU A 251 17.38 59.41 -18.64
N THR A 252 17.99 59.95 -19.71
CA THR A 252 18.48 59.16 -20.85
C THR A 252 19.60 58.22 -20.43
N LYS A 253 20.52 58.69 -19.58
CA LYS A 253 21.56 57.82 -18.98
C LYS A 253 20.95 56.76 -18.07
N ALA A 254 20.09 57.14 -17.12
CA ALA A 254 19.47 56.21 -16.18
C ALA A 254 18.65 55.12 -16.88
N LYS A 255 17.95 55.48 -17.96
CA LYS A 255 17.28 54.50 -18.83
C LYS A 255 18.27 53.51 -19.45
N LYS A 256 19.39 53.99 -20.02
CA LYS A 256 20.39 53.10 -20.62
C LYS A 256 21.01 52.16 -19.58
N ASP A 257 21.35 52.67 -18.40
CA ASP A 257 21.90 51.89 -17.29
C ASP A 257 20.88 50.80 -16.84
N LEU A 258 19.58 51.07 -16.91
CA LEU A 258 18.49 50.09 -16.70
C LEU A 258 18.34 49.08 -17.85
N ASP A 259 18.38 49.52 -19.11
CA ASP A 259 18.30 48.63 -20.29
C ASP A 259 19.50 47.64 -20.30
N ASP A 260 20.69 48.09 -19.90
CA ASP A 260 21.88 47.24 -19.71
C ASP A 260 21.70 46.25 -18.52
N LEU A 261 21.11 46.68 -17.40
CA LEU A 261 20.79 45.83 -16.24
C LEU A 261 19.78 44.73 -16.59
N VAL A 262 18.69 45.08 -17.27
CA VAL A 262 17.66 44.13 -17.73
C VAL A 262 18.26 43.13 -18.71
N SER A 263 19.11 43.59 -19.62
CA SER A 263 19.84 42.72 -20.56
C SER A 263 20.75 41.71 -19.84
N LYS A 264 21.42 42.13 -18.76
CA LYS A 264 22.21 41.22 -17.90
C LYS A 264 21.31 40.23 -17.15
N LEU A 265 20.27 40.70 -16.47
CA LEU A 265 19.38 39.86 -15.67
C LEU A 265 18.69 38.78 -16.51
N ASN A 266 18.25 39.12 -17.72
CA ASN A 266 17.64 38.16 -18.64
C ASN A 266 18.64 37.10 -19.13
N LYS A 267 19.90 37.47 -19.35
CA LYS A 267 20.98 36.52 -19.67
C LYS A 267 21.26 35.57 -18.49
N ASP A 268 21.34 36.10 -17.28
CA ASP A 268 21.61 35.32 -16.08
C ASP A 268 20.44 34.37 -15.77
N PHE A 269 19.19 34.80 -15.97
CA PHE A 269 17.99 33.94 -15.89
C PHE A 269 18.01 32.80 -16.92
N LEU A 270 18.40 33.06 -18.17
CA LEU A 270 18.53 32.03 -19.21
C LEU A 270 19.63 31.02 -18.88
N ASN A 271 20.76 31.46 -18.31
CA ASN A 271 21.83 30.58 -17.83
C ASN A 271 21.35 29.66 -16.69
N GLU A 272 20.64 30.22 -15.69
CA GLU A 272 20.15 29.45 -14.55
C GLU A 272 19.03 28.48 -14.96
N ARG A 273 18.15 28.88 -15.89
CA ARG A 273 17.18 27.99 -16.51
C ARG A 273 17.88 26.80 -17.19
N ALA A 274 18.97 27.03 -17.92
CA ALA A 274 19.72 25.95 -18.57
C ALA A 274 20.38 25.00 -17.57
N ARG A 275 20.95 25.52 -16.47
CA ARG A 275 21.47 24.71 -15.35
C ARG A 275 20.37 23.86 -14.70
N PHE A 276 19.19 24.43 -14.48
CA PHE A 276 18.05 23.71 -13.91
C PHE A 276 17.60 22.56 -14.82
N HIS A 277 17.49 22.78 -16.14
CA HIS A 277 17.12 21.71 -17.09
C HIS A 277 18.19 20.61 -17.10
N SER A 278 19.48 20.96 -17.23
CA SER A 278 20.58 19.97 -17.17
C SER A 278 20.63 19.19 -15.85
N THR A 279 20.25 19.81 -14.73
CA THR A 279 20.13 19.14 -13.43
C THR A 279 18.95 18.16 -13.44
N LEU A 280 17.79 18.59 -13.94
CA LEU A 280 16.58 17.77 -14.04
C LEU A 280 16.79 16.57 -14.98
N ASP A 281 17.43 16.75 -16.12
CA ASP A 281 17.82 15.68 -17.04
C ASP A 281 18.73 14.65 -16.33
N SER A 282 19.74 15.12 -15.57
CA SER A 282 20.62 14.22 -14.80
C SER A 282 19.89 13.43 -13.71
N LYS A 283 18.80 13.98 -13.15
CA LYS A 283 17.94 13.29 -12.18
C LYS A 283 17.02 12.28 -12.87
N ASN A 284 16.48 12.61 -14.05
CA ASN A 284 15.67 11.69 -14.84
C ASN A 284 16.49 10.44 -15.23
N SER A 285 17.70 10.59 -15.77
CA SER A 285 18.55 9.43 -16.10
C SER A 285 18.98 8.61 -14.88
N ALA A 286 19.08 9.23 -13.69
CA ALA A 286 19.28 8.49 -12.44
C ALA A 286 18.03 7.69 -12.03
N ILE A 287 16.83 8.22 -12.26
CA ILE A 287 15.55 7.52 -12.04
C ILE A 287 15.41 6.35 -13.01
N GLU A 288 15.65 6.56 -14.32
CA GLU A 288 15.63 5.50 -15.34
C GLU A 288 16.60 4.34 -15.00
N SER A 289 17.78 4.67 -14.45
CA SER A 289 18.75 3.69 -13.97
C SER A 289 18.26 2.91 -12.75
N LEU A 290 17.61 3.59 -11.79
CA LEU A 290 17.00 2.95 -10.61
C LEU A 290 15.79 2.07 -10.99
N GLU A 291 14.95 2.49 -11.94
CA GLU A 291 13.84 1.67 -12.46
C GLU A 291 14.35 0.43 -13.21
N SER A 292 15.43 0.59 -13.98
CA SER A 292 16.13 -0.54 -14.64
C SER A 292 16.71 -1.53 -13.63
N SER A 293 17.25 -1.04 -12.51
CA SER A 293 17.73 -1.87 -11.40
C SER A 293 16.58 -2.58 -10.66
N LEU A 294 15.51 -1.85 -10.33
CA LEU A 294 14.33 -2.37 -9.63
C LEU A 294 13.59 -3.43 -10.46
N THR A 295 13.51 -3.26 -11.78
CA THR A 295 12.90 -4.25 -12.68
C THR A 295 13.76 -5.51 -12.81
N ALA A 296 15.09 -5.40 -12.79
CA ALA A 296 15.99 -6.55 -12.73
C ALA A 296 15.87 -7.32 -11.40
N GLU A 297 15.84 -6.64 -10.24
CA GLU A 297 15.59 -7.26 -8.92
C GLU A 297 14.22 -7.94 -8.87
N ARG A 298 13.15 -7.28 -9.37
CA ARG A 298 11.80 -7.88 -9.47
C ARG A 298 11.79 -9.14 -10.34
N LYS A 299 12.53 -9.16 -11.46
CA LYS A 299 12.67 -10.34 -12.32
C LYS A 299 13.37 -11.49 -11.57
N LYS A 300 14.51 -11.20 -10.95
CA LYS A 300 15.28 -12.15 -10.13
C LYS A 300 14.45 -12.76 -8.99
N HIS A 301 13.68 -11.95 -8.26
CA HIS A 301 12.78 -12.44 -7.22
C HIS A 301 11.61 -13.27 -7.78
N LYS A 302 11.10 -12.96 -8.97
CA LYS A 302 10.11 -13.81 -9.65
C LYS A 302 10.71 -15.17 -10.02
N GLU A 303 11.93 -15.20 -10.56
CA GLU A 303 12.64 -16.43 -10.90
C GLU A 303 12.93 -17.28 -9.65
N GLN A 304 13.32 -16.66 -8.53
CA GLN A 304 13.42 -17.33 -7.22
C GLN A 304 12.07 -17.90 -6.75
N LEU A 305 10.98 -17.15 -6.88
CA LEU A 305 9.64 -17.60 -6.47
C LEU A 305 9.15 -18.80 -7.27
N GLU A 306 9.36 -18.84 -8.60
CA GLU A 306 9.01 -20.01 -9.40
C GLU A 306 9.92 -21.22 -9.09
N SER A 307 11.20 -20.99 -8.73
CA SER A 307 12.08 -22.07 -8.24
C SER A 307 11.57 -22.68 -6.93
N VAL A 308 11.18 -21.85 -5.95
CA VAL A 308 10.64 -22.32 -4.65
C VAL A 308 9.29 -23.02 -4.82
N LYS A 309 8.46 -22.59 -5.78
CA LYS A 309 7.23 -23.31 -6.14
C LYS A 309 7.53 -24.70 -6.73
N ALA A 310 8.53 -24.81 -7.60
CA ALA A 310 8.92 -26.10 -8.18
C ALA A 310 9.48 -27.06 -7.10
N GLU A 311 10.29 -26.55 -6.19
CA GLU A 311 10.79 -27.29 -5.01
C GLU A 311 9.64 -27.74 -4.09
N LYS A 312 8.67 -26.84 -3.80
CA LYS A 312 7.46 -27.20 -3.05
C LYS A 312 6.68 -28.33 -3.72
N VAL A 313 6.46 -28.28 -5.04
CA VAL A 313 5.74 -29.32 -5.77
C VAL A 313 6.50 -30.66 -5.77
N ALA A 314 7.83 -30.63 -5.84
CA ALA A 314 8.65 -31.84 -5.68
C ALA A 314 8.45 -32.46 -4.28
N LEU A 315 8.56 -31.66 -3.23
CA LEU A 315 8.35 -32.12 -1.84
C LEU A 315 6.91 -32.61 -1.59
N GLU A 316 5.90 -32.01 -2.22
CA GLU A 316 4.51 -32.50 -2.12
C GLU A 316 4.34 -33.87 -2.79
N ASN A 317 4.99 -34.11 -3.93
CA ASN A 317 5.02 -35.43 -4.57
C ASN A 317 5.78 -36.47 -3.73
N ASP A 318 6.93 -36.09 -3.15
CA ASP A 318 7.73 -36.98 -2.29
C ASP A 318 6.94 -37.38 -1.03
N ILE A 319 6.20 -36.44 -0.42
CA ILE A 319 5.29 -36.70 0.71
C ILE A 319 4.15 -37.65 0.30
N GLU A 320 3.61 -37.53 -0.92
CA GLU A 320 2.57 -38.44 -1.40
C GLU A 320 3.11 -39.84 -1.71
N GLY A 321 4.33 -39.95 -2.26
CA GLY A 321 5.06 -41.21 -2.41
C GLY A 321 5.31 -41.92 -1.07
N LEU A 322 5.85 -41.19 -0.08
CA LEU A 322 6.08 -41.72 1.27
C LEU A 322 4.78 -42.14 1.97
N LYS A 323 3.65 -41.46 1.73
CA LYS A 323 2.33 -41.90 2.21
C LYS A 323 1.89 -43.22 1.57
N ALA A 324 2.15 -43.41 0.28
CA ALA A 324 1.83 -44.67 -0.41
C ALA A 324 2.70 -45.83 0.12
N GLU A 325 4.00 -45.62 0.34
CA GLU A 325 4.89 -46.61 0.97
C GLU A 325 4.46 -46.94 2.40
N LEU A 326 4.05 -45.93 3.18
CA LEU A 326 3.54 -46.12 4.55
C LEU A 326 2.20 -46.88 4.58
N GLN A 327 1.32 -46.66 3.59
CA GLN A 327 0.11 -47.47 3.44
C GLN A 327 0.44 -48.92 3.04
N GLU A 328 1.34 -49.14 2.08
CA GLU A 328 1.72 -50.49 1.65
C GLU A 328 2.42 -51.28 2.77
N THR A 329 3.29 -50.63 3.55
CA THR A 329 3.96 -51.25 4.71
C THR A 329 3.01 -51.53 5.87
N ASN A 330 2.03 -50.66 6.14
CA ASN A 330 0.96 -50.97 7.09
C ASN A 330 0.10 -52.15 6.63
N LEU A 331 -0.25 -52.23 5.34
CA LEU A 331 -1.05 -53.34 4.79
C LEU A 331 -0.25 -54.67 4.86
N LYS A 332 1.06 -54.63 4.59
CA LYS A 332 1.97 -55.76 4.84
C LYS A 332 2.05 -56.14 6.33
N LEU A 333 2.02 -55.17 7.24
CA LEU A 333 2.03 -55.41 8.70
C LEU A 333 0.71 -56.03 9.19
N GLU A 334 -0.44 -55.61 8.66
CA GLU A 334 -1.74 -56.25 8.93
C GLU A 334 -1.79 -57.69 8.42
N GLN A 335 -1.26 -57.94 7.21
CA GLN A 335 -1.10 -59.29 6.68
C GLN A 335 -0.13 -60.15 7.53
N ALA A 336 0.97 -59.58 8.01
CA ALA A 336 1.87 -60.27 8.93
C ALA A 336 1.19 -60.58 10.28
N THR A 337 0.43 -59.63 10.82
CA THR A 337 -0.27 -59.75 12.12
C THR A 337 -1.40 -60.77 12.06
N THR A 338 -2.18 -60.79 10.97
CA THR A 338 -3.23 -61.79 10.76
C THR A 338 -2.66 -63.19 10.54
N ASN A 339 -1.58 -63.32 9.76
CA ASN A 339 -0.85 -64.60 9.62
C ASN A 339 -0.25 -65.08 10.95
N TYR A 340 0.34 -64.18 11.75
CA TYR A 340 0.86 -64.49 13.08
C TYR A 340 -0.27 -64.94 14.02
N THR A 341 -1.40 -64.24 14.04
CA THR A 341 -2.58 -64.61 14.85
C THR A 341 -3.12 -65.99 14.43
N SER A 342 -3.17 -66.27 13.13
CA SER A 342 -3.53 -67.60 12.60
C SER A 342 -2.56 -68.69 13.09
N LYS A 343 -1.25 -68.43 13.04
CA LYS A 343 -0.23 -69.35 13.56
C LYS A 343 -0.27 -69.53 15.08
N VAL A 344 -0.58 -68.49 15.84
CA VAL A 344 -0.80 -68.59 17.30
C VAL A 344 -2.02 -69.48 17.58
N ASN A 345 -3.12 -69.32 16.85
CA ASN A 345 -4.30 -70.15 16.98
C ASN A 345 -4.01 -71.63 16.65
N GLU A 346 -3.25 -71.90 15.58
CA GLU A 346 -2.76 -73.24 15.21
C GLU A 346 -1.84 -73.85 16.28
N VAL A 347 -0.94 -73.05 16.87
CA VAL A 347 -0.10 -73.49 18.00
C VAL A 347 -0.94 -73.77 19.26
N THR A 348 -2.01 -73.01 19.52
CA THR A 348 -2.92 -73.33 20.65
C THR A 348 -3.71 -74.62 20.42
N THR A 349 -4.26 -74.87 19.24
CA THR A 349 -4.99 -76.13 18.98
C THR A 349 -4.07 -77.35 18.97
N LEU A 350 -2.82 -77.20 18.49
CA LEU A 350 -1.79 -78.25 18.62
C LEU A 350 -1.39 -78.48 20.08
N LYS A 351 -1.25 -77.43 20.89
CA LYS A 351 -0.95 -77.53 22.32
C LYS A 351 -2.08 -78.22 23.09
N ASP A 352 -3.33 -77.88 22.80
CA ASP A 352 -4.50 -78.46 23.44
C ASP A 352 -4.63 -79.94 23.07
N SER A 353 -4.49 -80.29 21.78
CA SER A 353 -4.47 -81.69 21.33
C SER A 353 -3.30 -82.49 21.92
N ALA A 354 -2.11 -81.89 22.05
CA ALA A 354 -0.99 -82.52 22.75
C ALA A 354 -1.27 -82.74 24.26
N SER A 355 -2.08 -81.89 24.88
CA SER A 355 -2.52 -82.06 26.27
C SER A 355 -3.55 -83.19 26.42
N GLU A 356 -4.47 -83.35 25.47
CA GLU A 356 -5.40 -84.49 25.38
C GLU A 356 -4.63 -85.81 25.18
N GLN A 357 -3.68 -85.84 24.24
CA GLN A 357 -2.82 -87.02 24.04
C GLN A 357 -2.01 -87.37 25.29
N LYS A 358 -1.53 -86.37 26.04
CA LYS A 358 -0.83 -86.59 27.31
C LYS A 358 -1.75 -87.15 28.40
N LEU A 359 -3.03 -86.78 28.42
CA LEU A 359 -4.05 -87.37 29.30
C LEU A 359 -4.38 -88.81 28.91
N ASP A 360 -4.59 -89.09 27.62
CA ASP A 360 -4.83 -90.45 27.09
C ASP A 360 -3.64 -91.39 27.38
N VAL A 361 -2.41 -90.93 27.19
CA VAL A 361 -1.20 -91.68 27.56
C VAL A 361 -1.12 -91.92 29.08
N ALA A 362 -1.49 -90.96 29.92
CA ALA A 362 -1.54 -91.12 31.37
C ALA A 362 -2.68 -92.06 31.85
N GLU A 363 -3.78 -92.15 31.10
CA GLU A 363 -4.85 -93.12 31.36
C GLU A 363 -4.46 -94.53 30.91
N LYS A 364 -3.87 -94.67 29.72
CA LYS A 364 -3.29 -95.94 29.25
C LYS A 364 -2.19 -96.43 30.20
N GLY A 365 -1.35 -95.53 30.72
CA GLY A 365 -0.35 -95.84 31.74
C GLY A 365 -0.95 -96.39 33.04
N ARG A 366 -2.02 -95.76 33.58
CA ARG A 366 -2.78 -96.32 34.71
C ARG A 366 -3.34 -97.70 34.39
N LYS A 367 -3.90 -97.88 33.20
CA LYS A 367 -4.51 -99.15 32.78
C LYS A 367 -3.50 -100.28 32.57
N ILE A 368 -2.27 -99.96 32.18
CA ILE A 368 -1.14 -100.90 32.16
C ILE A 368 -0.80 -101.33 33.59
N LEU A 369 -0.66 -100.39 34.54
CA LEU A 369 -0.40 -100.73 35.95
C LEU A 369 -1.52 -101.59 36.58
N GLU A 370 -2.78 -101.30 36.28
CA GLU A 370 -3.93 -102.13 36.69
C GLU A 370 -3.84 -103.56 36.13
N LEU A 371 -3.42 -103.71 34.86
CA LEU A 371 -3.24 -105.01 34.22
C LEU A 371 -2.01 -105.76 34.75
N GLU A 372 -0.91 -105.07 35.02
CA GLU A 372 0.29 -105.66 35.64
C GLU A 372 -0.02 -106.21 37.04
N GLU A 373 -0.76 -105.47 37.87
CA GLU A 373 -1.16 -105.94 39.20
C GLU A 373 -2.15 -107.12 39.11
N ALA A 374 -3.09 -107.07 38.17
CA ALA A 374 -4.00 -108.19 37.88
C ALA A 374 -3.26 -109.45 37.37
N CYS A 375 -2.14 -109.29 36.66
CA CYS A 375 -1.25 -110.39 36.30
C CYS A 375 -0.51 -110.95 37.51
N LYS A 376 0.12 -110.11 38.36
CA LYS A 376 0.78 -110.56 39.61
C LYS A 376 -0.17 -111.37 40.51
N ILE A 377 -1.43 -110.93 40.64
CA ILE A 377 -2.46 -111.65 41.41
C ILE A 377 -2.77 -113.02 40.78
N LYS A 378 -2.83 -113.12 39.45
CA LYS A 378 -2.99 -114.41 38.75
C LYS A 378 -1.77 -115.31 38.92
N ASP A 379 -0.56 -114.78 38.83
CA ASP A 379 0.67 -115.56 38.99
C ASP A 379 0.78 -116.11 40.42
N GLN A 380 0.46 -115.31 41.43
CA GLN A 380 0.32 -115.77 42.82
C GLN A 380 -0.75 -116.87 42.96
N THR A 381 -1.88 -116.74 42.25
CA THR A 381 -2.95 -117.76 42.23
C THR A 381 -2.49 -119.05 41.55
N ILE A 382 -1.63 -118.98 40.53
CA ILE A 382 -1.04 -120.14 39.86
C ILE A 382 -0.06 -120.85 40.80
N VAL A 383 0.86 -120.11 41.46
CA VAL A 383 1.81 -120.67 42.43
C VAL A 383 1.08 -121.41 43.56
N GLN A 384 0.05 -120.79 44.17
CA GLN A 384 -0.78 -121.44 45.21
C GLN A 384 -1.46 -122.73 44.71
N ARG A 385 -1.84 -122.76 43.43
CA ARG A 385 -2.50 -123.92 42.81
C ARG A 385 -1.51 -125.04 42.55
N ASP A 386 -0.30 -124.72 42.08
CA ASP A 386 0.76 -125.69 41.83
C ASP A 386 1.30 -126.29 43.15
N ASP A 387 1.40 -125.50 44.22
CA ASP A 387 1.75 -126.00 45.56
C ASP A 387 0.74 -127.04 46.08
N GLU A 388 -0.57 -126.75 45.96
CA GLU A 388 -1.63 -127.68 46.37
C GLU A 388 -1.68 -128.94 45.46
N LEU A 389 -1.37 -128.80 44.17
CA LEU A 389 -1.24 -129.92 43.22
C LEU A 389 0.00 -130.78 43.54
N ASN A 390 1.11 -130.17 43.95
CA ASN A 390 2.32 -130.85 44.39
C ASN A 390 2.10 -131.65 45.69
N LYS A 391 1.37 -131.05 46.64
CA LYS A 391 0.88 -131.72 47.86
C LYS A 391 -0.03 -132.92 47.55
N GLN A 392 -1.00 -132.79 46.64
CA GLN A 392 -1.83 -133.92 46.18
C GLN A 392 -1.00 -135.01 45.47
N ASN A 393 0.08 -134.65 44.77
CA ASN A 393 1.01 -135.62 44.17
C ASN A 393 1.82 -136.38 45.23
N ILE A 394 2.19 -135.73 46.35
CA ILE A 394 2.85 -136.38 47.49
C ILE A 394 1.89 -137.38 48.16
N GLU A 395 0.63 -137.00 48.44
CA GLU A 395 -0.38 -137.89 49.02
C GLU A 395 -0.71 -139.08 48.10
N ASN A 396 -0.75 -138.87 46.78
CA ASN A 396 -0.87 -139.94 45.79
C ASN A 396 0.35 -140.87 45.79
N ARG A 397 1.57 -140.34 45.94
CA ARG A 397 2.81 -141.11 46.02
C ARG A 397 2.85 -141.98 47.27
N GLU A 398 2.44 -141.45 48.42
CA GLU A 398 2.24 -142.25 49.64
C GLU A 398 1.20 -143.35 49.46
N SER A 399 0.05 -143.03 48.87
CA SER A 399 -1.03 -143.99 48.65
C SER A 399 -0.59 -145.16 47.76
N ARG A 400 0.18 -144.87 46.70
CA ARG A 400 0.83 -145.90 45.85
C ARG A 400 1.84 -146.75 46.63
N LEU A 401 2.62 -146.15 47.55
CA LEU A 401 3.55 -146.90 48.41
C LEU A 401 2.83 -147.81 49.42
N ARG A 402 1.67 -147.40 49.96
CA ARG A 402 0.83 -148.24 50.82
C ARG A 402 0.30 -149.47 50.05
N VAL A 403 -0.21 -149.27 48.84
CA VAL A 403 -0.65 -150.37 47.94
C VAL A 403 0.51 -151.30 47.56
N SER A 404 1.71 -150.77 47.30
CA SER A 404 2.89 -151.59 46.98
C SER A 404 3.25 -152.54 48.14
N ARG A 405 3.21 -152.05 49.38
CA ARG A 405 3.48 -152.88 50.58
C ARG A 405 2.45 -154.00 50.75
N GLN A 406 1.15 -153.70 50.57
CA GLN A 406 0.09 -154.71 50.61
C GLN A 406 0.26 -155.79 49.52
N LYS A 407 0.75 -155.40 48.33
CA LYS A 407 1.05 -156.35 47.26
C LYS A 407 2.23 -157.26 47.61
N GLU A 408 3.31 -156.71 48.17
CA GLU A 408 4.47 -157.50 48.64
C GLU A 408 4.15 -158.45 49.81
N GLU A 409 3.07 -158.19 50.54
CA GLU A 409 2.56 -159.04 51.62
C GLU A 409 1.72 -160.21 51.06
N LEU A 410 0.88 -159.94 50.06
CA LEU A 410 0.15 -160.96 49.31
C LEU A 410 1.11 -161.89 48.53
N ASP A 411 2.11 -161.32 47.86
CA ASP A 411 3.16 -162.06 47.14
C ASP A 411 4.14 -162.81 48.08
N ARG A 412 4.02 -162.63 49.40
CA ARG A 412 4.67 -163.47 50.44
C ARG A 412 3.77 -164.61 50.90
N MET A 413 2.47 -164.39 51.08
CA MET A 413 1.52 -165.47 51.39
C MET A 413 1.45 -166.54 50.29
N ILE A 414 1.39 -166.15 49.01
CA ILE A 414 1.31 -167.11 47.89
C ILE A 414 2.53 -168.04 47.88
N ARG A 415 3.73 -167.48 48.05
CA ARG A 415 4.99 -168.25 48.08
C ARG A 415 5.18 -169.15 49.32
N LEU A 416 4.34 -169.02 50.35
CA LEU A 416 4.31 -169.95 51.49
C LEU A 416 3.35 -171.14 51.27
N PHE A 417 2.37 -171.03 50.37
CA PHE A 417 1.38 -172.08 50.11
C PHE A 417 1.82 -173.11 49.06
N GLU A 418 2.58 -172.71 48.04
CA GLU A 418 2.99 -173.61 46.94
C GLU A 418 4.15 -174.57 47.32
N GLY A 419 4.73 -174.41 48.52
CA GLY A 419 5.91 -175.17 48.97
C GLY A 419 5.64 -176.57 49.53
N HIS A 420 4.39 -176.94 49.85
CA HIS A 420 4.11 -178.20 50.56
C HIS A 420 3.10 -179.15 49.90
N LYS A 421 3.63 -180.33 49.53
CA LYS A 421 2.97 -181.65 49.54
C LYS A 421 1.96 -181.99 48.43
N LYS A 422 2.50 -182.54 47.33
CA LYS A 422 1.86 -183.71 46.66
C LYS A 422 1.71 -184.86 47.65
N SER A 423 0.51 -185.43 47.82
CA SER A 423 0.23 -186.84 48.20
C SER A 423 -1.28 -187.08 48.40
N SER A 424 -1.74 -188.33 48.23
CA SER A 424 -3.06 -188.86 48.65
C SER A 424 -4.30 -188.55 47.79
N GLU A 425 -4.24 -188.95 46.53
CA GLU A 425 -5.17 -189.93 45.93
C GLU A 425 -6.53 -190.26 46.60
N ASP A 426 -7.60 -190.07 45.79
CA ASP A 426 -8.55 -191.13 45.34
C ASP A 426 -9.94 -191.36 46.02
N LYS A 427 -10.91 -191.71 45.14
CA LYS A 427 -12.25 -192.33 45.29
C LYS A 427 -13.45 -191.68 46.05
N ASP A 428 -14.49 -191.47 45.22
CA ASP A 428 -15.89 -191.97 45.35
C ASP A 428 -16.98 -191.32 46.24
N SER A 429 -18.20 -191.44 45.69
CA SER A 429 -19.53 -191.50 46.34
C SER A 429 -20.29 -190.23 46.79
N ARG A 430 -21.03 -189.65 45.81
CA ARG A 430 -22.50 -189.81 45.67
C ARG A 430 -23.43 -189.30 46.81
N ILE A 431 -24.21 -188.25 46.47
CA ILE A 431 -25.56 -187.88 47.03
C ILE A 431 -25.50 -187.32 48.50
N THR A 432 -26.23 -186.28 48.93
CA THR A 432 -27.58 -185.76 48.59
C THR A 432 -27.66 -184.21 48.69
N GLN A 433 -28.65 -183.60 48.01
CA GLN A 433 -29.67 -182.63 48.48
C GLN A 433 -29.46 -181.84 49.80
N LEU A 434 -29.96 -180.59 49.99
CA LEU A 434 -30.88 -179.72 49.22
C LEU A 434 -30.74 -178.24 49.68
N GLU A 435 -30.84 -177.28 48.74
CA GLU A 435 -31.54 -175.96 48.79
C GLU A 435 -31.49 -175.00 50.03
N THR A 436 -31.68 -173.68 49.94
CA THR A 436 -32.08 -172.69 48.89
C THR A 436 -31.32 -171.35 49.16
N THR A 437 -31.35 -170.25 48.39
CA THR A 437 -32.27 -169.77 47.32
C THR A 437 -31.54 -168.85 46.31
N ASN A 438 -31.80 -169.08 45.00
CA ASN A 438 -32.29 -168.15 43.95
C ASN A 438 -31.70 -166.72 43.75
N LYS A 439 -31.70 -166.13 42.54
CA LYS A 439 -31.76 -166.47 41.07
C LYS A 439 -31.71 -165.09 40.34
N LYS A 440 -31.59 -164.84 39.03
CA LYS A 440 -31.50 -165.53 37.70
C LYS A 440 -30.58 -164.59 36.83
N GLN A 441 -30.26 -164.66 35.54
CA GLN A 441 -30.43 -165.49 34.32
C GLN A 441 -29.15 -165.18 33.48
N THR A 442 -28.39 -166.05 32.82
CA THR A 442 -28.60 -167.23 31.95
C THR A 442 -29.13 -166.90 30.54
N GLU A 443 -28.85 -167.81 29.60
CA GLU A 443 -29.15 -167.75 28.15
C GLU A 443 -28.30 -166.72 27.33
N ASP A 444 -27.57 -167.12 26.27
CA ASP A 444 -27.36 -168.49 25.78
C ASP A 444 -26.01 -168.73 25.06
N THR A 445 -25.74 -170.01 24.80
CA THR A 445 -24.46 -170.55 24.32
C THR A 445 -24.47 -170.73 22.79
N ILE A 446 -23.27 -170.76 22.18
CA ILE A 446 -23.03 -171.26 20.80
C ILE A 446 -23.72 -170.47 19.65
N LEU A 447 -23.15 -169.33 19.22
CA LEU A 447 -23.29 -168.92 17.79
C LEU A 447 -22.21 -167.98 17.18
N LEU A 448 -21.25 -167.43 17.94
CA LEU A 448 -20.41 -166.31 17.42
C LEU A 448 -18.96 -166.63 17.00
N LYS A 449 -18.67 -167.87 16.58
CA LYS A 449 -17.37 -168.23 15.96
C LYS A 449 -17.17 -167.70 14.52
N LYS A 450 -17.97 -166.69 14.12
CA LYS A 450 -18.07 -166.13 12.76
C LYS A 450 -18.06 -164.59 12.73
N ARG A 451 -17.24 -163.95 13.56
CA ARG A 451 -17.12 -162.46 13.58
C ARG A 451 -15.71 -161.89 13.79
N GLN A 452 -14.69 -162.74 13.94
CA GLN A 452 -13.31 -162.31 14.17
C GLN A 452 -12.49 -162.07 12.88
N LEU A 453 -13.07 -162.27 11.69
CA LEU A 453 -12.39 -162.11 10.40
C LEU A 453 -12.66 -160.76 9.69
N GLU A 454 -13.72 -160.03 10.07
CA GLU A 454 -14.07 -158.74 9.44
C GLU A 454 -13.30 -157.55 10.06
N THR A 455 -12.83 -157.68 11.30
CA THR A 455 -12.22 -156.60 12.10
C THR A 455 -10.74 -156.31 11.83
N LEU A 456 -10.07 -157.07 10.96
CA LEU A 456 -8.67 -156.81 10.56
C LEU A 456 -8.58 -156.05 9.23
N ALA A 457 -9.26 -156.53 8.18
CA ALA A 457 -9.28 -155.88 6.86
C ALA A 457 -9.81 -154.43 6.87
N ALA A 458 -10.62 -154.07 7.88
CA ALA A 458 -11.09 -152.69 8.09
C ALA A 458 -10.06 -151.75 8.74
N LYS A 459 -9.03 -152.29 9.41
CA LYS A 459 -7.97 -151.49 10.05
C LYS A 459 -6.85 -151.13 9.08
N ASP A 460 -6.45 -152.05 8.21
CA ASP A 460 -5.33 -151.82 7.29
C ASP A 460 -5.64 -150.72 6.26
N ARG A 461 -6.89 -150.65 5.75
CA ARG A 461 -7.35 -149.55 4.90
C ARG A 461 -7.28 -148.19 5.60
N ARG A 462 -7.64 -148.15 6.89
CA ARG A 462 -7.65 -146.92 7.70
C ARG A 462 -6.24 -146.38 7.92
N ILE A 463 -5.23 -147.24 7.93
CA ILE A 463 -3.82 -146.85 8.03
C ILE A 463 -3.36 -146.22 6.71
N GLN A 464 -3.65 -146.84 5.56
CA GLN A 464 -3.28 -146.29 4.25
C GLN A 464 -3.94 -144.94 3.94
N GLU A 465 -5.20 -144.73 4.34
CA GLU A 465 -5.86 -143.41 4.24
C GLU A 465 -5.12 -142.35 5.07
N LEU A 466 -4.70 -142.68 6.30
CA LEU A 466 -4.01 -141.74 7.19
C LEU A 466 -2.57 -141.43 6.72
N GLU A 467 -1.85 -142.40 6.14
CA GLU A 467 -0.54 -142.17 5.54
C GLU A 467 -0.59 -141.29 4.28
N GLY A 468 -1.69 -141.36 3.52
CA GLY A 468 -1.95 -140.44 2.40
C GLY A 468 -2.17 -139.02 2.88
N ILE A 469 -3.08 -138.84 3.85
CA ILE A 469 -3.42 -137.53 4.44
C ILE A 469 -2.22 -136.89 5.15
N ALA A 470 -1.32 -137.69 5.75
CA ALA A 470 -0.08 -137.19 6.33
C ALA A 470 0.83 -136.56 5.27
N LYS A 471 1.14 -137.29 4.19
CA LYS A 471 2.01 -136.81 3.10
C LYS A 471 1.46 -135.59 2.37
N GLU A 472 0.14 -135.51 2.22
CA GLU A 472 -0.52 -134.33 1.65
C GLU A 472 -0.36 -133.10 2.58
N LYS A 473 -0.52 -133.28 3.90
CA LYS A 473 -0.31 -132.21 4.88
C LYS A 473 1.15 -131.77 5.00
N ASP A 474 2.11 -132.68 4.96
CA ASP A 474 3.54 -132.33 5.01
C ASP A 474 3.94 -131.45 3.81
N LEU A 475 3.42 -131.77 2.61
CA LEU A 475 3.61 -130.95 1.40
C LEU A 475 2.95 -129.56 1.54
N ASP A 476 1.82 -129.48 2.23
CA ASP A 476 1.08 -128.24 2.43
C ASP A 476 1.66 -127.39 3.58
N ILE A 477 2.35 -128.00 4.55
CA ILE A 477 3.18 -127.32 5.56
C ILE A 477 4.42 -126.72 4.89
N SER A 478 5.15 -127.49 4.08
CA SER A 478 6.34 -127.01 3.35
C SER A 478 6.04 -125.75 2.52
N LYS A 479 4.88 -125.68 1.84
CA LYS A 479 4.45 -124.49 1.08
C LYS A 479 4.14 -123.28 1.98
N ARG A 480 3.66 -123.50 3.20
CA ARG A 480 3.41 -122.42 4.18
C ARG A 480 4.72 -121.89 4.74
N ASP A 481 5.67 -122.76 5.05
CA ASP A 481 6.98 -122.34 5.57
C ASP A 481 7.77 -121.53 4.53
N ASP A 482 7.77 -121.93 3.26
CA ASP A 482 8.36 -121.14 2.16
C ASP A 482 7.67 -119.77 1.98
N MET A 483 6.36 -119.69 2.20
CA MET A 483 5.60 -118.43 2.11
C MET A 483 5.86 -117.51 3.32
N VAL A 484 5.88 -118.06 4.54
CA VAL A 484 6.22 -117.33 5.77
C VAL A 484 7.66 -116.82 5.71
N LYS A 485 8.58 -117.61 5.16
CA LYS A 485 9.98 -117.20 4.95
C LYS A 485 10.08 -116.01 4.00
N LYS A 486 9.38 -116.04 2.85
CA LYS A 486 9.31 -114.87 1.95
C LYS A 486 8.71 -113.63 2.62
N GLN A 487 7.66 -113.79 3.43
CA GLN A 487 7.07 -112.68 4.17
C GLN A 487 8.03 -112.10 5.23
N ALA A 488 8.83 -112.94 5.90
CA ALA A 488 9.86 -112.48 6.83
C ALA A 488 10.98 -111.71 6.11
N GLU A 489 11.42 -112.17 4.94
CA GLU A 489 12.41 -111.49 4.09
C GLU A 489 11.87 -110.13 3.58
N GLU A 490 10.59 -110.05 3.17
CA GLU A 490 9.92 -108.81 2.74
C GLU A 490 9.74 -107.81 3.90
N ILE A 491 9.30 -108.28 5.08
CA ILE A 491 9.19 -107.46 6.29
C ILE A 491 10.55 -106.92 6.73
N SER A 492 11.62 -107.72 6.63
CA SER A 492 12.99 -107.27 6.92
C SER A 492 13.45 -106.15 5.98
N LEU A 493 13.12 -106.26 4.68
CA LEU A 493 13.45 -105.24 3.69
C LEU A 493 12.66 -103.93 3.91
N LEU A 494 11.36 -104.04 4.23
CA LEU A 494 10.51 -102.89 4.57
C LEU A 494 10.96 -102.20 5.86
N THR A 495 11.32 -102.96 6.90
CA THR A 495 11.82 -102.42 8.17
C THR A 495 13.11 -101.64 7.95
N SER A 496 14.03 -102.16 7.12
CA SER A 496 15.28 -101.48 6.77
C SER A 496 15.03 -100.15 6.05
N ARG A 497 14.14 -100.12 5.05
CA ARG A 497 13.75 -98.87 4.38
C ARG A 497 13.09 -97.88 5.31
N HIS A 498 12.20 -98.31 6.20
CA HIS A 498 11.56 -97.41 7.15
C HIS A 498 12.55 -96.81 8.15
N LEU A 499 13.63 -97.53 8.50
CA LEU A 499 14.71 -96.98 9.31
C LEU A 499 15.50 -95.91 8.55
N GLU A 500 15.88 -96.16 7.29
CA GLU A 500 16.55 -95.18 6.43
C GLU A 500 15.69 -93.93 6.20
N ASP A 501 14.39 -94.10 5.98
CA ASP A 501 13.42 -93.02 5.75
C ASP A 501 13.16 -92.19 7.02
N LEU A 502 13.30 -92.78 8.21
CA LEU A 502 13.27 -92.09 9.50
C LEU A 502 14.57 -91.31 9.74
N GLU A 503 15.73 -91.92 9.56
CA GLU A 503 17.02 -91.21 9.66
C GLU A 503 17.10 -90.02 8.70
N ALA A 504 16.58 -90.17 7.48
CA ALA A 504 16.52 -89.08 6.51
C ALA A 504 15.59 -87.93 6.95
N ARG A 505 14.52 -88.24 7.70
CA ARG A 505 13.63 -87.22 8.29
C ARG A 505 14.28 -86.54 9.49
N ASP A 506 14.94 -87.27 10.39
CA ASP A 506 15.58 -86.70 11.58
C ASP A 506 16.76 -85.76 11.21
N ARG A 507 17.54 -86.13 10.18
CA ARG A 507 18.56 -85.23 9.59
C ARG A 507 17.94 -83.95 9.02
N ARG A 508 16.76 -84.05 8.42
CA ARG A 508 16.04 -82.91 7.85
C ARG A 508 15.32 -82.05 8.91
N ILE A 509 14.85 -82.66 10.00
CA ILE A 509 14.32 -81.96 11.17
C ILE A 509 15.44 -81.14 11.81
N THR A 510 16.58 -81.74 12.10
CA THR A 510 17.72 -81.03 12.73
C THR A 510 18.30 -79.91 11.85
N GLU A 511 18.28 -80.05 10.52
CA GLU A 511 18.63 -78.96 9.58
C GLU A 511 17.57 -77.84 9.55
N LEU A 512 16.29 -78.18 9.67
CA LEU A 512 15.19 -77.21 9.78
C LEU A 512 15.19 -76.49 11.14
N GLU A 513 15.46 -77.18 12.24
CA GLU A 513 15.62 -76.59 13.58
C GLU A 513 16.79 -75.61 13.61
N LYS A 514 17.92 -75.97 13.01
CA LYS A 514 19.07 -75.05 12.89
C LYS A 514 18.70 -73.80 12.08
N THR A 515 18.10 -73.97 10.91
CA THR A 515 17.71 -72.83 10.05
C THR A 515 16.52 -72.02 10.59
N ALA A 516 15.73 -72.59 11.52
CA ALA A 516 14.74 -71.87 12.32
C ALA A 516 15.42 -71.03 13.41
N ASN A 517 16.34 -71.59 14.18
CA ASN A 517 17.12 -70.86 15.19
C ASN A 517 17.94 -69.73 14.56
N ASP A 518 18.68 -70.00 13.47
CA ASP A 518 19.43 -68.99 12.72
C ASP A 518 18.51 -67.86 12.20
N ARG A 519 17.21 -68.15 11.95
CA ARG A 519 16.20 -67.14 11.60
C ARG A 519 15.71 -66.35 12.81
N ASP A 520 15.34 -67.02 13.90
CA ASP A 520 14.83 -66.38 15.11
C ASP A 520 15.87 -65.42 15.71
N ASP A 521 17.14 -65.81 15.62
CA ASP A 521 18.30 -65.00 15.98
C ASP A 521 18.53 -63.79 15.03
N THR A 522 17.87 -63.73 13.86
CA THR A 522 17.81 -62.53 12.98
C THR A 522 16.50 -61.76 13.08
N VAL A 523 15.42 -62.38 13.54
CA VAL A 523 14.13 -61.74 13.83
C VAL A 523 14.27 -60.92 15.09
N THR A 524 14.70 -61.52 16.20
CA THR A 524 15.00 -60.81 17.47
C THR A 524 15.95 -59.62 17.29
N LYS A 525 17.01 -59.76 16.48
CA LYS A 525 17.93 -58.66 16.15
C LYS A 525 17.30 -57.56 15.28
N ARG A 526 16.29 -57.87 14.45
CA ARG A 526 15.48 -56.86 13.77
C ARG A 526 14.50 -56.19 14.72
N ASP A 527 13.81 -56.95 15.55
CA ASP A 527 12.76 -56.43 16.43
C ASP A 527 13.31 -55.41 17.42
N VAL A 528 14.51 -55.63 17.98
CA VAL A 528 15.22 -54.64 18.82
C VAL A 528 15.50 -53.33 18.06
N VAL A 529 15.85 -53.40 16.77
CA VAL A 529 16.07 -52.20 15.93
C VAL A 529 14.75 -51.52 15.58
N VAL A 530 13.71 -52.29 15.27
CA VAL A 530 12.36 -51.79 14.95
C VAL A 530 11.73 -51.12 16.17
N ASP A 531 11.88 -51.67 17.37
CA ASP A 531 11.37 -51.05 18.60
C ASP A 531 12.18 -49.80 19.00
N MET A 532 13.50 -49.77 18.78
CA MET A 532 14.29 -48.54 18.86
C MET A 532 13.78 -47.46 17.91
N GLN A 533 13.53 -47.80 16.64
CA GLN A 533 13.00 -46.87 15.65
C GLN A 533 11.58 -46.40 15.99
N ARG A 534 10.73 -47.31 16.49
CA ARG A 534 9.37 -46.97 16.95
C ARG A 534 9.39 -46.03 18.14
N GLU A 535 10.28 -46.22 19.12
CA GLU A 535 10.37 -45.30 20.26
C GLU A 535 10.94 -43.92 19.85
N GLN A 536 11.90 -43.87 18.92
CA GLN A 536 12.36 -42.61 18.31
C GLN A 536 11.22 -41.88 17.57
N ILE A 537 10.41 -42.60 16.80
CA ILE A 537 9.23 -42.03 16.12
C ILE A 537 8.22 -41.52 17.15
N ARG A 538 7.83 -42.33 18.15
CA ARG A 538 6.93 -41.90 19.25
C ARG A 538 7.46 -40.69 20.01
N GLN A 539 8.78 -40.54 20.14
CA GLN A 539 9.38 -39.38 20.79
C GLN A 539 9.25 -38.12 19.90
N LEU A 540 9.59 -38.22 18.61
CA LEU A 540 9.37 -37.14 17.64
C LEU A 540 7.89 -36.74 17.51
N GLU A 541 6.97 -37.71 17.54
CA GLU A 541 5.52 -37.47 17.53
C GLU A 541 5.07 -36.71 18.79
N ARG A 542 5.57 -37.07 19.97
CA ARG A 542 5.32 -36.31 21.22
C ARG A 542 5.87 -34.90 21.15
N GLU A 543 7.12 -34.73 20.72
CA GLU A 543 7.78 -33.43 20.60
C GLU A 543 7.05 -32.52 19.59
N GLN A 544 6.54 -33.07 18.47
CA GLN A 544 5.71 -32.32 17.52
C GLN A 544 4.31 -32.02 18.06
N LEU A 545 3.67 -32.93 18.80
CA LEU A 545 2.38 -32.69 19.44
C LEU A 545 2.46 -31.60 20.52
N GLU A 546 3.50 -31.60 21.35
CA GLU A 546 3.73 -30.52 22.32
C GLU A 546 4.06 -29.19 21.63
N ALA A 547 4.84 -29.20 20.55
CA ALA A 547 5.13 -28.01 19.76
C ALA A 547 3.89 -27.45 19.02
N LEU A 548 2.95 -28.30 18.62
CA LEU A 548 1.65 -27.89 18.07
C LEU A 548 0.76 -27.32 19.17
N ALA A 549 0.57 -28.03 20.29
CA ALA A 549 -0.23 -27.55 21.41
C ALA A 549 0.30 -26.22 22.01
N ALA A 550 1.62 -25.99 21.96
CA ALA A 550 2.22 -24.70 22.33
C ALA A 550 1.89 -23.58 21.32
N LYS A 551 1.85 -23.88 20.01
CA LYS A 551 1.41 -22.93 18.98
C LYS A 551 -0.08 -22.63 19.08
N ASP A 552 -0.93 -23.64 19.32
CA ASP A 552 -2.38 -23.46 19.44
C ASP A 552 -2.75 -22.59 20.63
N ARG A 553 -2.10 -22.79 21.80
CA ARG A 553 -2.21 -21.87 22.94
C ARG A 553 -1.78 -20.45 22.58
N ARG A 554 -0.66 -20.30 21.84
CA ARG A 554 -0.17 -18.98 21.44
C ARG A 554 -1.07 -18.29 20.41
N ILE A 555 -1.77 -19.06 19.58
CA ILE A 555 -2.81 -18.55 18.68
C ILE A 555 -3.99 -18.03 19.52
N GLN A 556 -4.51 -18.82 20.46
CA GLN A 556 -5.60 -18.37 21.36
C GLN A 556 -5.23 -17.12 22.18
N GLU A 557 -4.00 -17.03 22.71
CA GLU A 557 -3.51 -15.82 23.38
C GLU A 557 -3.52 -14.59 22.44
N LEU A 558 -3.15 -14.77 21.17
CA LEU A 558 -3.11 -13.70 20.18
C LEU A 558 -4.51 -13.31 19.69
N GLU A 559 -5.42 -14.28 19.55
CA GLU A 559 -6.84 -14.07 19.22
C GLU A 559 -7.52 -13.26 20.32
N GLN A 560 -7.41 -13.68 21.59
CA GLN A 560 -7.93 -12.91 22.74
C GLN A 560 -7.29 -11.52 22.83
N THR A 561 -5.99 -11.40 22.52
CA THR A 561 -5.30 -10.10 22.48
C THR A 561 -5.75 -9.22 21.31
N SER A 562 -6.22 -9.81 20.19
CA SER A 562 -6.84 -9.05 19.10
C SER A 562 -8.24 -8.61 19.49
N GLU A 563 -9.10 -9.54 19.91
CA GLU A 563 -10.49 -9.25 20.29
C GLU A 563 -10.56 -8.16 21.38
N GLN A 564 -9.69 -8.23 22.39
CA GLN A 564 -9.59 -7.18 23.42
C GLN A 564 -9.12 -5.82 22.86
N LYS A 565 -8.27 -5.80 21.82
CA LYS A 565 -7.88 -4.55 21.12
C LYS A 565 -8.98 -4.05 20.21
N ASP A 566 -9.69 -4.93 19.51
CA ASP A 566 -10.75 -4.59 18.58
C ASP A 566 -11.97 -4.02 19.35
N ILE A 567 -12.27 -4.55 20.54
CA ILE A 567 -13.15 -3.91 21.54
C ILE A 567 -12.60 -2.53 21.95
N THR A 568 -11.32 -2.43 22.33
CA THR A 568 -10.71 -1.14 22.75
C THR A 568 -10.66 -0.10 21.62
N ILE A 569 -10.63 -0.53 20.35
CA ILE A 569 -10.73 0.35 19.18
C ILE A 569 -12.18 0.82 19.01
N THR A 570 -13.15 -0.10 19.11
CA THR A 570 -14.58 0.22 19.02
C THR A 570 -15.01 1.21 20.11
N ASP A 571 -14.63 0.96 21.37
CA ASP A 571 -14.88 1.88 22.51
C ASP A 571 -14.30 3.29 22.25
N ARG A 572 -13.15 3.38 21.57
CA ARG A 572 -12.49 4.65 21.26
C ARG A 572 -13.10 5.37 20.07
N ASP A 573 -13.52 4.64 19.04
CA ASP A 573 -14.21 5.21 17.88
C ASP A 573 -15.61 5.71 18.27
N ASP A 574 -16.33 5.02 19.17
CA ASP A 574 -17.60 5.51 19.75
C ASP A 574 -17.39 6.79 20.57
N VAL A 575 -16.32 6.87 21.38
CA VAL A 575 -15.95 8.10 22.11
C VAL A 575 -15.56 9.23 21.15
N ILE A 576 -14.83 8.94 20.07
CA ILE A 576 -14.45 9.94 19.06
C ILE A 576 -15.67 10.45 18.30
N GLU A 577 -16.60 9.58 17.87
CA GLU A 577 -17.81 10.00 17.18
C GLU A 577 -18.76 10.76 18.12
N SER A 578 -18.80 10.40 19.41
CA SER A 578 -19.49 11.18 20.46
C SER A 578 -18.89 12.59 20.58
N GLN A 579 -17.56 12.71 20.68
CA GLN A 579 -16.86 14.01 20.74
C GLN A 579 -17.03 14.84 19.46
N ILE A 580 -16.99 14.22 18.27
CA ILE A 580 -17.31 14.87 16.99
C ILE A 580 -18.74 15.43 17.02
N GLN A 581 -19.69 14.65 17.55
CA GLN A 581 -21.10 15.02 17.58
C GLN A 581 -21.38 16.12 18.62
N GLU A 582 -20.74 16.09 19.78
CA GLU A 582 -20.82 17.15 20.79
C GLU A 582 -20.17 18.44 20.28
N ALA A 583 -18.96 18.38 19.71
CA ALA A 583 -18.27 19.53 19.13
C ALA A 583 -19.05 20.14 17.95
N ALA A 584 -19.60 19.32 17.05
CA ALA A 584 -20.47 19.81 15.96
C ALA A 584 -21.77 20.44 16.48
N THR A 585 -22.30 19.94 17.60
CA THR A 585 -23.47 20.51 18.27
C THR A 585 -23.13 21.84 18.97
N PHE A 586 -21.97 21.95 19.61
CA PHE A 586 -21.47 23.19 20.21
C PHE A 586 -21.22 24.28 19.16
N LEU A 587 -20.50 23.95 18.08
CA LEU A 587 -20.32 24.83 16.92
C LEU A 587 -21.67 25.20 16.26
N GLY A 588 -22.65 24.29 16.28
CA GLY A 588 -24.03 24.54 15.82
C GLY A 588 -24.84 25.50 16.71
N HIS A 589 -24.44 25.71 17.98
CA HIS A 589 -25.01 26.73 18.86
C HIS A 589 -24.30 28.08 18.76
N LEU A 590 -23.00 28.09 18.43
CA LEU A 590 -22.22 29.32 18.22
C LEU A 590 -22.39 29.92 16.81
N SER A 591 -22.72 29.10 15.81
CA SER A 591 -22.89 29.54 14.42
C SER A 591 -24.32 30.02 14.12
N VAL A 592 -24.45 31.26 13.64
CA VAL A 592 -25.69 31.77 13.02
C VAL A 592 -26.00 31.03 11.70
N VAL A 593 -24.99 30.44 11.05
CA VAL A 593 -25.12 29.74 9.76
C VAL A 593 -25.16 28.23 9.97
N ARG A 594 -26.34 27.63 9.77
CA ARG A 594 -26.52 26.17 9.70
C ARG A 594 -25.96 25.63 8.38
N SER A 595 -24.72 25.14 8.39
CA SER A 595 -24.15 24.38 7.27
C SER A 595 -23.84 22.94 7.66
N SER A 596 -23.96 22.01 6.70
CA SER A 596 -23.61 20.59 6.85
C SER A 596 -22.13 20.35 7.15
N ASN A 597 -21.28 21.35 6.96
CA ASN A 597 -19.82 21.20 6.99
C ASN A 597 -19.26 21.21 8.42
N LEU A 598 -20.06 21.60 9.43
CA LEU A 598 -19.62 21.68 10.83
C LEU A 598 -19.13 20.32 11.39
N LYS A 599 -19.73 19.19 10.97
CA LYS A 599 -19.26 17.85 11.35
C LYS A 599 -17.92 17.48 10.70
N LEU A 600 -17.64 18.02 9.51
CA LEU A 600 -16.38 17.83 8.81
C LEU A 600 -15.27 18.66 9.48
N VAL A 601 -15.56 19.92 9.83
CA VAL A 601 -14.68 20.80 10.63
C VAL A 601 -14.37 20.19 12.01
N ALA A 602 -15.37 19.66 12.72
CA ALA A 602 -15.17 18.99 14.00
C ALA A 602 -14.25 17.75 13.87
N LYS A 603 -14.42 16.97 12.78
CA LYS A 603 -13.56 15.81 12.50
C LYS A 603 -12.12 16.21 12.16
N GLU A 604 -11.92 17.26 11.37
CA GLU A 604 -10.58 17.79 11.07
C GLU A 604 -9.89 18.39 12.30
N ALA A 605 -10.62 19.05 13.20
CA ALA A 605 -10.08 19.57 14.46
C ALA A 605 -9.55 18.46 15.38
N LEU A 606 -10.33 17.38 15.56
CA LEU A 606 -9.92 16.24 16.40
C LEU A 606 -8.76 15.45 15.80
N VAL A 607 -8.72 15.24 14.48
CA VAL A 607 -7.60 14.56 13.79
C VAL A 607 -6.29 15.34 13.94
N ASN A 608 -6.33 16.68 13.90
CA ASN A 608 -5.10 17.49 14.02
C ASN A 608 -4.60 17.68 15.47
N SER A 609 -5.45 17.42 16.48
CA SER A 609 -5.08 17.55 17.90
C SER A 609 -4.01 16.55 18.37
N THR A 610 -3.57 15.61 17.52
CA THR A 610 -2.47 14.68 17.81
C THR A 610 -1.12 15.10 17.21
N ARG A 611 -1.03 16.24 16.50
CA ARG A 611 0.29 16.78 16.10
C ARG A 611 1.02 17.31 17.32
N ALA A 612 2.24 16.80 17.53
CA ALA A 612 3.08 17.16 18.66
C ALA A 612 3.46 18.66 18.66
N THR A 613 3.75 19.17 19.86
CA THR A 613 4.20 20.54 20.13
C THR A 613 5.16 21.07 19.06
N LEU A 614 4.84 22.22 18.47
CA LEU A 614 5.75 22.91 17.55
C LEU A 614 7.09 23.22 18.24
N PRO A 615 8.22 23.18 17.50
CA PRO A 615 9.49 23.67 18.02
C PRO A 615 9.36 25.16 18.36
N LYS A 616 10.01 25.61 19.44
CA LYS A 616 10.01 27.02 19.83
C LYS A 616 10.45 27.90 18.66
N PRO A 617 9.72 28.98 18.32
CA PRO A 617 10.11 29.88 17.24
C PRO A 617 11.48 30.52 17.56
N GLN A 618 12.34 30.61 16.55
CA GLN A 618 13.67 31.23 16.70
C GLN A 618 13.60 32.75 16.75
N TRP A 619 12.54 33.36 16.21
CA TRP A 619 12.34 34.81 16.25
C TRP A 619 11.54 35.21 17.49
N VAL A 620 12.15 36.05 18.33
CA VAL A 620 11.46 36.78 19.40
C VAL A 620 10.84 38.05 18.79
N PRO A 621 9.51 38.25 18.89
CA PRO A 621 8.82 39.36 18.25
C PRO A 621 9.09 40.70 18.97
N TRP A 622 8.86 41.79 18.25
CA TRP A 622 9.06 43.17 18.71
C TRP A 622 7.80 43.75 19.33
N LYS A 623 7.95 44.49 20.43
CA LYS A 623 6.85 45.13 21.15
C LYS A 623 6.34 46.33 20.34
N ILE A 624 5.13 46.21 19.79
CA ILE A 624 4.49 47.32 19.07
C ILE A 624 3.99 48.39 20.03
N LEU A 625 4.22 49.65 19.67
CA LEU A 625 3.61 50.86 20.22
C LEU A 625 3.11 51.75 19.08
N SER A 626 2.30 52.76 19.43
CA SER A 626 1.79 53.74 18.49
C SER A 626 1.58 55.09 19.16
N TRP A 627 2.13 56.13 18.54
CA TRP A 627 1.87 57.54 18.79
C TRP A 627 1.07 58.07 17.59
N SER A 628 -0.23 57.81 17.61
CA SER A 628 -1.24 58.38 16.71
C SER A 628 -2.57 58.46 17.46
N ASP A 629 -3.41 59.42 17.10
CA ASP A 629 -4.75 59.57 17.68
C ASP A 629 -5.80 58.65 17.02
N ASP A 630 -5.44 57.98 15.91
CA ASP A 630 -6.27 57.04 15.14
C ASP A 630 -6.67 55.79 15.97
N ASP A 631 -7.98 55.54 16.10
CA ASP A 631 -8.54 54.40 16.85
C ASP A 631 -8.19 53.02 16.26
N SER A 632 -7.82 52.92 14.98
CA SER A 632 -7.30 51.68 14.40
C SER A 632 -5.88 51.37 14.89
N LEU A 633 -5.09 52.40 15.22
CA LEU A 633 -3.69 52.30 15.60
C LEU A 633 -3.46 52.34 17.12
N LYS A 634 -4.51 52.27 17.95
CA LYS A 634 -4.36 52.22 19.40
C LYS A 634 -3.91 50.84 19.86
N VAL A 635 -3.05 50.83 20.88
CA VAL A 635 -2.46 49.63 21.50
C VAL A 635 -2.57 49.75 23.02
N GLY A 636 -3.04 48.69 23.67
CA GLY A 636 -3.25 48.59 25.12
C GLY A 636 -3.29 47.12 25.55
N GLN A 637 -3.36 46.88 26.86
CA GLN A 637 -3.35 45.52 27.40
C GLN A 637 -4.68 44.80 27.17
N ASP A 638 -4.59 43.54 26.75
CA ASP A 638 -5.71 42.64 26.50
C ASP A 638 -5.43 41.31 27.21
N ASP A 639 -5.95 41.17 28.43
CA ASP A 639 -5.69 40.03 29.33
C ASP A 639 -6.46 38.76 28.96
N ARG A 640 -7.01 38.68 27.74
CA ARG A 640 -7.85 37.55 27.29
C ARG A 640 -7.01 36.38 26.76
N ALA A 641 -7.59 35.18 26.85
CA ALA A 641 -6.98 33.96 26.32
C ALA A 641 -6.71 34.08 24.80
N PRO A 642 -5.61 33.50 24.28
CA PRO A 642 -5.19 33.69 22.89
C PRO A 642 -6.27 33.23 21.90
N GLU A 643 -7.01 32.16 22.20
CA GLU A 643 -8.14 31.69 21.37
C GLU A 643 -9.27 32.72 21.26
N ALA A 644 -9.55 33.45 22.34
CA ALA A 644 -10.61 34.46 22.37
C ALA A 644 -10.21 35.70 21.56
N ILE A 645 -8.96 36.14 21.67
CA ILE A 645 -8.42 37.23 20.85
C ILE A 645 -8.33 36.80 19.38
N ALA A 646 -7.81 35.61 19.09
CA ALA A 646 -7.75 35.04 17.75
C ALA A 646 -9.12 34.93 17.09
N THR A 647 -10.15 34.51 17.83
CA THR A 647 -11.54 34.45 17.32
C THR A 647 -12.05 35.85 16.96
N GLN A 648 -11.72 36.87 17.76
CA GLN A 648 -12.10 38.25 17.43
C GLN A 648 -11.30 38.82 16.24
N VAL A 649 -10.01 38.51 16.12
CA VAL A 649 -9.21 38.85 14.93
C VAL A 649 -9.81 38.22 13.67
N LEU A 650 -10.17 36.93 13.71
CA LEU A 650 -10.83 36.24 12.60
C LEU A 650 -12.20 36.85 12.25
N ALA A 651 -12.98 37.24 13.26
CA ALA A 651 -14.28 37.89 13.04
C ALA A 651 -14.12 39.25 12.36
N VAL A 652 -13.18 40.07 12.82
CA VAL A 652 -12.88 41.40 12.24
C VAL A 652 -12.37 41.26 10.79
N LEU A 653 -11.39 40.38 10.55
CA LEU A 653 -10.84 40.15 9.21
C LEU A 653 -11.83 39.49 8.24
N GLY A 654 -12.90 38.88 8.76
CA GLY A 654 -14.01 38.32 7.97
C GLY A 654 -15.13 39.30 7.62
N CYS A 655 -15.06 40.57 8.07
CA CYS A 655 -16.06 41.58 7.76
C CYS A 655 -15.76 42.32 6.45
N GLU A 656 -16.78 42.47 5.60
CA GLU A 656 -16.80 43.41 4.48
C GLU A 656 -17.88 44.48 4.72
N PRO A 657 -17.54 45.79 4.79
CA PRO A 657 -16.18 46.34 4.80
C PRO A 657 -15.41 45.98 6.08
N LEU A 658 -14.08 45.97 5.97
CA LEU A 658 -13.18 45.68 7.09
C LEU A 658 -13.17 46.86 8.09
N ASP A 659 -13.65 46.62 9.30
CA ASP A 659 -13.49 47.54 10.42
C ASP A 659 -12.09 47.38 11.03
N THR A 660 -11.24 48.40 10.90
CA THR A 660 -9.88 48.38 11.48
C THR A 660 -9.84 48.92 12.91
N THR A 661 -10.96 49.38 13.48
CA THR A 661 -11.04 49.97 14.82
C THR A 661 -10.55 48.98 15.88
N GLY A 662 -9.47 49.32 16.59
CA GLY A 662 -8.84 48.43 17.57
C GLY A 662 -8.21 47.14 17.01
N LEU A 663 -8.08 46.98 15.68
CA LEU A 663 -7.46 45.79 15.09
C LEU A 663 -5.99 45.66 15.51
N LEU A 664 -5.23 46.77 15.61
CA LEU A 664 -3.84 46.72 16.08
C LEU A 664 -3.75 46.26 17.55
N ASN A 665 -4.71 46.66 18.39
CA ASN A 665 -4.82 46.21 19.77
C ASN A 665 -5.03 44.68 19.85
N LEU A 666 -5.97 44.15 19.05
CA LEU A 666 -6.25 42.71 19.00
C LEU A 666 -5.05 41.91 18.48
N LEU A 667 -4.36 42.39 17.44
CA LEU A 667 -3.17 41.73 16.91
C LEU A 667 -2.02 41.74 17.93
N TRP A 668 -1.79 42.86 18.63
CA TRP A 668 -0.75 42.94 19.66
C TRP A 668 -1.08 42.11 20.91
N GLY A 669 -2.36 42.08 21.34
CA GLY A 669 -2.84 41.18 22.40
C GLY A 669 -2.62 39.72 22.03
N LEU A 670 -2.93 39.33 20.78
CA LEU A 670 -2.67 37.99 20.28
C LEU A 670 -1.17 37.67 20.23
N GLN A 671 -0.33 38.59 19.74
CA GLN A 671 1.13 38.44 19.68
C GLN A 671 1.74 38.25 21.08
N THR A 672 1.33 39.04 22.07
CA THR A 672 1.84 38.97 23.44
C THR A 672 1.33 37.72 24.18
N SER A 673 0.08 37.33 23.96
CA SER A 673 -0.50 36.09 24.50
C SER A 673 0.18 34.85 23.91
N LEU A 674 0.38 34.78 22.59
CA LEU A 674 1.14 33.71 21.92
C LEU A 674 2.63 33.67 22.32
N SER A 675 3.23 34.81 22.67
CA SER A 675 4.60 34.85 23.21
C SER A 675 4.71 34.32 24.65
N SER A 676 3.57 34.23 25.36
CA SER A 676 3.50 33.87 26.78
C SER A 676 2.93 32.46 27.02
N SER A 677 2.07 31.97 26.13
CA SER A 677 1.45 30.64 26.18
C SER A 677 2.14 29.64 25.24
N SER A 678 2.29 28.37 25.63
CA SER A 678 3.04 27.37 24.86
C SER A 678 2.28 26.71 23.71
N SER A 679 0.98 26.98 23.56
CA SER A 679 0.13 26.38 22.52
C SER A 679 -1.21 27.12 22.43
N MET A 680 -1.55 27.57 21.23
CA MET A 680 -2.94 27.79 20.83
C MET A 680 -3.46 26.51 20.13
N VAL A 681 -4.77 26.34 19.99
CA VAL A 681 -5.35 25.22 19.24
C VAL A 681 -4.98 25.33 17.75
N SER A 682 -4.23 24.36 17.20
CA SER A 682 -3.57 24.51 15.88
C SER A 682 -4.49 24.73 14.66
N PHE A 683 -5.78 24.44 14.81
CA PHE A 683 -6.81 24.83 13.85
C PHE A 683 -6.93 26.37 13.72
N MET A 684 -6.79 27.11 14.83
CA MET A 684 -6.80 28.58 14.85
C MET A 684 -5.58 29.15 14.12
N ASP A 685 -4.41 28.53 14.23
CA ASP A 685 -3.21 28.92 13.47
C ASP A 685 -3.52 28.92 11.97
N THR A 686 -4.11 27.82 11.49
CA THR A 686 -4.45 27.61 10.08
C THR A 686 -5.51 28.60 9.60
N LEU A 687 -6.51 28.92 10.44
CA LEU A 687 -7.50 29.95 10.12
C LEU A 687 -6.90 31.37 10.07
N LEU A 688 -6.03 31.72 11.03
CA LEU A 688 -5.39 33.05 11.08
C LEU A 688 -4.47 33.27 9.89
N LEU A 689 -3.60 32.31 9.58
CA LEU A 689 -2.69 32.36 8.42
C LEU A 689 -3.50 32.52 7.11
N ARG A 690 -4.64 31.84 7.00
CA ARG A 690 -5.57 32.01 5.86
C ARG A 690 -6.25 33.38 5.85
N ALA A 691 -6.73 33.88 6.99
CA ALA A 691 -7.35 35.19 7.08
C ALA A 691 -6.35 36.31 6.72
N PHE A 692 -5.11 36.20 7.20
CA PHE A 692 -4.01 37.12 6.89
C PHE A 692 -3.65 37.12 5.40
N THR A 693 -3.71 35.98 4.68
CA THR A 693 -3.49 35.97 3.21
C THR A 693 -4.63 36.60 2.41
N SER A 694 -5.82 36.77 2.98
CA SER A 694 -6.96 37.45 2.34
C SER A 694 -7.06 38.95 2.63
N VAL A 695 -6.13 39.54 3.40
CA VAL A 695 -6.16 40.97 3.73
C VAL A 695 -5.83 41.82 2.50
N GLY A 696 -6.72 42.76 2.16
CA GLY A 696 -6.51 43.72 1.08
C GLY A 696 -5.71 44.96 1.49
N ALA A 697 -5.35 45.79 0.51
CA ALA A 697 -4.55 47.02 0.70
C ALA A 697 -5.22 48.16 1.52
N ASN A 698 -6.36 47.91 2.16
CA ASN A 698 -7.10 48.87 2.98
C ASN A 698 -6.61 48.91 4.45
N VAL A 699 -5.48 48.25 4.75
CA VAL A 699 -4.99 48.01 6.11
C VAL A 699 -3.68 48.75 6.35
N HIS A 700 -3.60 49.52 7.44
CA HIS A 700 -2.40 50.30 7.76
C HIS A 700 -1.18 49.41 8.06
N LEU A 701 -0.01 49.91 7.66
CA LEU A 701 1.32 49.29 7.75
C LEU A 701 1.57 48.53 9.07
N MET A 702 1.20 49.11 10.22
CA MET A 702 1.43 48.50 11.54
C MET A 702 0.66 47.20 11.77
N HIS A 703 -0.55 47.06 11.21
CA HIS A 703 -1.31 45.81 11.30
C HIS A 703 -0.64 44.71 10.47
N LEU A 704 -0.18 45.02 9.26
CA LEU A 704 0.53 44.07 8.40
C LEU A 704 1.83 43.61 9.08
N LEU A 705 2.55 44.53 9.75
CA LEU A 705 3.73 44.23 10.55
C LEU A 705 3.43 43.35 11.78
N ALA A 706 2.28 43.53 12.43
CA ALA A 706 1.81 42.66 13.50
C ALA A 706 1.41 41.26 12.98
N MET A 707 0.66 41.20 11.88
CA MET A 707 0.31 39.94 11.20
C MET A 707 1.54 39.16 10.79
N CYS A 708 2.59 39.83 10.27
CA CYS A 708 3.88 39.19 10.01
C CYS A 708 4.47 38.57 11.27
N GLN A 709 4.59 39.31 12.37
CA GLN A 709 5.16 38.76 13.61
C GLN A 709 4.35 37.56 14.13
N ILE A 710 3.02 37.61 14.05
CA ILE A 710 2.14 36.50 14.43
C ILE A 710 2.35 35.30 13.49
N THR A 711 2.40 35.48 12.16
CA THR A 711 2.66 34.40 11.19
C THR A 711 3.95 33.63 11.52
N TYR A 712 5.04 34.32 11.87
CA TYR A 712 6.30 33.64 12.20
C TYR A 712 6.31 32.98 13.59
N LEU A 713 5.40 33.35 14.51
CA LEU A 713 5.15 32.59 15.74
C LEU A 713 4.37 31.30 15.47
N LEU A 714 3.35 31.38 14.58
CA LEU A 714 2.44 30.27 14.26
C LEU A 714 3.02 29.25 13.27
N ALA A 715 3.80 29.72 12.30
CA ALA A 715 4.36 28.92 11.21
C ALA A 715 5.90 29.11 11.12
N PRO A 716 6.68 28.51 12.04
CA PRO A 716 8.15 28.57 12.03
C PRO A 716 8.81 27.75 10.90
N THR A 717 8.03 27.19 9.97
CA THR A 717 8.50 26.43 8.80
C THR A 717 8.28 27.22 7.52
N ASP A 718 9.33 27.37 6.70
CA ASP A 718 9.40 28.29 5.56
C ASP A 718 8.25 28.17 4.55
N GLU A 719 7.73 26.96 4.27
CA GLU A 719 6.74 26.76 3.20
C GLU A 719 5.44 27.54 3.42
N VAL A 720 4.90 27.53 4.64
CA VAL A 720 3.65 28.24 4.98
C VAL A 720 3.89 29.73 5.19
N SER A 721 5.06 30.09 5.73
CA SER A 721 5.49 31.49 5.87
C SER A 721 5.70 32.16 4.50
N ARG A 722 6.22 31.44 3.49
CA ARG A 722 6.46 31.93 2.14
C ARG A 722 5.20 32.42 1.45
N ASP A 723 4.13 31.63 1.47
CA ASP A 723 2.90 31.95 0.72
C ASP A 723 2.20 33.19 1.31
N PHE A 724 2.27 33.38 2.64
CA PHE A 724 1.86 34.63 3.29
C PHE A 724 2.82 35.80 3.03
N THR A 725 4.13 35.56 3.07
CA THR A 725 5.13 36.60 2.77
C THR A 725 4.95 37.13 1.34
N GLN A 726 4.66 36.25 0.37
CA GLN A 726 4.34 36.63 -1.00
C GLN A 726 3.03 37.42 -1.10
N ALA A 727 2.00 37.09 -0.30
CA ALA A 727 0.77 37.89 -0.24
C ALA A 727 1.04 39.31 0.29
N ILE A 728 1.88 39.45 1.33
CA ILE A 728 2.29 40.76 1.88
C ILE A 728 3.15 41.56 0.90
N ASP A 729 4.09 40.94 0.20
CA ASP A 729 4.93 41.63 -0.80
C ASP A 729 4.12 42.17 -1.99
N ASN A 730 2.97 41.56 -2.31
CA ASN A 730 2.03 42.08 -3.30
C ASN A 730 1.22 43.29 -2.79
N ILE A 731 1.14 43.51 -1.47
CA ILE A 731 0.40 44.61 -0.83
C ILE A 731 1.35 45.79 -0.56
N ASP A 732 2.45 45.54 0.17
CA ASP A 732 3.50 46.53 0.41
C ASP A 732 4.87 45.86 0.67
N PRO A 733 5.79 45.82 -0.32
CA PRO A 733 7.12 45.22 -0.18
C PRO A 733 8.08 46.05 0.71
N ARG A 734 7.58 47.09 1.39
CA ARG A 734 8.28 47.73 2.51
C ARG A 734 8.11 46.95 3.81
N ILE A 735 6.99 46.23 4.00
CA ILE A 735 6.75 45.40 5.20
C ILE A 735 7.79 44.29 5.30
N ASN A 736 8.00 43.50 4.26
CA ASN A 736 8.93 42.36 4.30
C ASN A 736 10.39 42.84 4.50
N ARG A 737 10.79 43.94 3.85
CA ARG A 737 12.10 44.57 4.07
C ARG A 737 12.28 45.03 5.52
N LEU A 738 11.28 45.68 6.11
CA LEU A 738 11.26 46.06 7.53
C LEU A 738 11.31 44.84 8.46
N VAL A 739 10.52 43.80 8.20
CA VAL A 739 10.49 42.55 8.97
C VAL A 739 11.85 41.86 8.98
N ASN A 740 12.55 41.80 7.84
CA ASN A 740 13.86 41.16 7.77
C ASN A 740 14.94 42.01 8.44
N ALA A 741 14.93 43.34 8.26
CA ALA A 741 15.79 44.24 9.03
C ALA A 741 15.57 44.09 10.55
N LEU A 742 14.32 43.90 11.01
CA LEU A 742 13.98 43.64 12.42
C LEU A 742 14.37 42.23 12.92
N LYS A 743 14.62 41.25 12.04
CA LYS A 743 15.19 39.95 12.44
C LYS A 743 16.70 40.06 12.65
N ASP A 744 17.38 40.71 11.70
CA ASP A 744 18.84 40.85 11.70
C ASP A 744 19.32 41.83 12.79
N TYR A 745 18.54 42.87 13.07
CA TYR A 745 18.83 43.87 14.10
C TYR A 745 18.73 43.26 15.50
N THR A 746 19.89 43.04 16.11
CA THR A 746 20.09 42.30 17.35
C THR A 746 21.23 42.91 18.15
N SER A 747 21.37 42.57 19.44
CA SER A 747 22.50 43.04 20.25
C SER A 747 23.87 42.63 19.68
N ASP A 748 23.93 41.51 18.96
CA ASP A 748 25.14 41.01 18.30
C ASP A 748 25.39 41.65 16.92
N SER A 749 24.35 42.24 16.32
CA SER A 749 24.39 42.95 15.02
C SER A 749 23.56 44.24 15.09
N PRO A 750 24.10 45.32 15.68
CA PRO A 750 23.39 46.59 15.86
C PRO A 750 23.34 47.45 14.57
N VAL A 751 23.41 46.83 13.39
CA VAL A 751 23.30 47.51 12.08
C VAL A 751 21.90 47.25 11.51
N PHE A 752 21.11 48.31 11.35
CA PHE A 752 19.76 48.21 10.79
C PHE A 752 19.81 48.30 9.25
N SER A 753 19.69 47.15 8.59
CA SER A 753 19.90 47.01 7.14
C SER A 753 18.70 47.45 6.29
N MET A 754 18.37 48.75 6.26
CA MET A 754 17.28 49.30 5.44
C MET A 754 17.59 50.67 4.85
N GLU A 755 17.47 50.82 3.52
CA GLU A 755 17.81 52.05 2.77
C GLU A 755 16.99 53.28 3.17
N ASP A 756 15.72 53.10 3.55
CA ASP A 756 14.80 54.17 3.95
C ASP A 756 14.91 54.51 5.47
N SER A 757 16.05 54.22 6.12
CA SER A 757 16.27 54.37 7.56
C SER A 757 17.54 55.16 7.92
N VAL A 758 17.57 55.69 9.15
CA VAL A 758 18.73 56.40 9.72
C VAL A 758 18.88 56.05 11.22
N SER A 759 20.12 55.86 11.67
CA SER A 759 20.43 55.44 13.05
C SER A 759 20.92 56.61 13.92
N THR A 760 20.61 56.54 15.22
CA THR A 760 21.09 57.44 16.28
C THR A 760 21.66 56.61 17.45
N GLU A 761 22.19 57.26 18.50
CA GLU A 761 22.83 56.56 19.63
C GLU A 761 21.95 55.50 20.34
N SER A 762 20.62 55.64 20.28
CA SER A 762 19.68 54.71 20.95
C SER A 762 18.48 54.28 20.09
N LEU A 763 18.25 54.93 18.94
CA LEU A 763 17.02 54.80 18.17
C LEU A 763 17.30 54.77 16.66
N VAL A 764 16.64 53.89 15.91
CA VAL A 764 16.62 53.92 14.44
C VAL A 764 15.28 54.47 13.98
N LEU A 765 15.30 55.40 13.03
CA LEU A 765 14.10 55.93 12.38
C LEU A 765 13.96 55.32 11.00
N VAL A 766 12.78 54.80 10.67
CA VAL A 766 12.43 54.22 9.37
C VAL A 766 11.29 55.04 8.75
N GLY A 767 11.47 55.50 7.52
CA GLY A 767 10.60 56.51 6.92
C GLY A 767 9.86 56.03 5.68
N PHE A 768 8.59 56.42 5.52
CA PHE A 768 7.73 55.86 4.47
C PHE A 768 7.42 56.82 3.30
N ARG A 769 8.32 57.78 3.04
CA ARG A 769 8.26 58.74 1.92
C ARG A 769 6.91 59.48 1.87
N ARG A 770 6.42 59.88 3.06
CA ARG A 770 5.13 60.56 3.32
C ARG A 770 3.85 59.77 2.96
N ASN A 771 3.92 58.48 2.66
CA ASN A 771 2.73 57.61 2.56
C ASN A 771 2.97 56.16 3.06
N PRO A 772 2.47 55.76 4.25
CA PRO A 772 1.67 56.55 5.20
C PRO A 772 2.40 57.78 5.77
N ARG A 773 1.62 58.72 6.33
CA ARG A 773 2.15 59.97 6.88
C ARG A 773 2.70 59.78 8.29
N GLY A 774 3.92 59.28 8.38
CA GLY A 774 4.62 59.09 9.64
C GLY A 774 5.89 58.27 9.46
N ILE A 775 6.51 57.93 10.59
CA ILE A 775 7.76 57.18 10.67
C ILE A 775 7.60 56.04 11.68
N ILE A 776 8.44 55.01 11.59
CA ILE A 776 8.61 54.02 12.65
C ILE A 776 9.90 54.34 13.40
N ALA A 777 9.82 54.45 14.71
CA ALA A 777 10.94 54.52 15.63
C ALA A 777 11.22 53.11 16.20
N VAL A 778 12.45 52.62 16.08
CA VAL A 778 12.88 51.28 16.51
C VAL A 778 13.92 51.42 17.63
N GLU A 779 13.63 50.85 18.80
CA GLU A 779 14.50 50.89 19.98
C GLU A 779 14.99 49.48 20.32
N LEU A 780 16.31 49.26 20.24
CA LEU A 780 16.90 47.92 20.40
C LEU A 780 16.85 47.41 21.84
N GLY A 781 17.01 48.29 22.84
CA GLY A 781 17.16 47.92 24.26
C GLY A 781 15.97 47.12 24.80
N ASP A 782 14.77 47.67 24.66
CA ASP A 782 13.50 47.03 25.04
C ASP A 782 12.84 46.25 23.87
N ARG A 783 13.51 46.16 22.71
CA ARG A 783 12.98 45.64 21.43
C ARG A 783 11.60 46.21 21.08
N GLN A 784 11.47 47.54 21.10
CA GLN A 784 10.21 48.23 20.79
C GLN A 784 10.20 48.78 19.36
N ILE A 785 9.02 48.80 18.75
CA ILE A 785 8.74 49.49 17.49
C ILE A 785 7.53 50.39 17.67
N CYS A 786 7.71 51.70 17.51
CA CYS A 786 6.67 52.70 17.68
C CYS A 786 6.33 53.37 16.35
N TRP A 787 5.07 53.30 15.92
CA TRP A 787 4.58 54.22 14.89
C TRP A 787 4.49 55.64 15.44
N VAL A 788 4.95 56.63 14.69
CA VAL A 788 4.78 58.05 15.04
C VAL A 788 4.13 58.76 13.86
N ASP A 789 2.90 59.23 14.08
CA ASP A 789 2.14 59.99 13.08
C ASP A 789 2.81 61.33 12.78
N SER A 790 2.70 61.78 11.54
CA SER A 790 3.01 63.15 11.11
C SER A 790 2.49 64.24 12.06
N ALA A 791 1.33 64.07 12.70
CA ALA A 791 0.78 65.01 13.68
C ALA A 791 1.66 65.19 14.94
N HIS A 792 2.47 64.18 15.27
CA HIS A 792 3.38 64.14 16.42
C HIS A 792 4.83 64.48 16.06
N ILE A 793 5.13 64.74 14.78
CA ILE A 793 6.49 65.07 14.31
C ILE A 793 6.61 66.58 14.09
N THR A 794 7.58 67.22 14.76
CA THR A 794 7.93 68.63 14.55
C THR A 794 9.40 68.71 14.12
N MET A 795 9.66 69.14 12.89
CA MET A 795 11.01 69.36 12.38
C MET A 795 11.40 70.84 12.48
N THR A 796 12.59 71.09 13.02
CA THR A 796 13.28 72.39 13.02
C THR A 796 14.51 72.31 12.11
N PHE A 797 15.30 73.38 12.01
CA PHE A 797 16.50 73.37 11.16
C PHE A 797 17.63 72.48 11.73
N ASP A 798 17.65 72.33 13.06
CA ASP A 798 18.70 71.72 13.87
C ASP A 798 18.24 70.48 14.65
N SER A 799 16.93 70.24 14.77
CA SER A 799 16.39 69.05 15.46
C SER A 799 15.08 68.51 14.88
N LEU A 800 14.91 67.19 14.96
CA LEU A 800 13.65 66.48 14.75
C LEU A 800 13.07 66.13 16.13
N LYS A 801 11.87 66.63 16.44
CA LYS A 801 11.21 66.42 17.71
C LYS A 801 9.95 65.58 17.56
N LEU A 802 9.92 64.42 18.22
CA LEU A 802 8.80 63.50 18.27
C LEU A 802 8.03 63.74 19.58
N CYS A 803 6.74 64.09 19.53
CA CYS A 803 5.96 64.57 20.67
C CYS A 803 4.67 63.77 20.87
N TYR A 804 4.59 62.98 21.95
CA TYR A 804 3.36 62.27 22.32
C TYR A 804 3.02 62.44 23.80
N MET A 805 1.80 62.91 24.09
CA MET A 805 1.31 63.23 25.43
C MET A 805 2.31 64.12 26.20
N ASN A 806 2.88 63.61 27.31
CA ASN A 806 3.85 64.33 28.16
C ASN A 806 5.32 64.01 27.83
N SER A 807 5.56 63.14 26.84
CA SER A 807 6.90 62.71 26.43
C SER A 807 7.29 63.35 25.10
N SER A 808 8.54 63.78 24.98
CA SER A 808 9.11 64.13 23.68
C SER A 808 10.57 63.74 23.54
N VAL A 809 10.88 63.02 22.46
CA VAL A 809 12.25 62.69 22.05
C VAL A 809 12.72 63.79 21.10
N CYS A 810 13.92 64.32 21.32
CA CYS A 810 14.53 65.34 20.48
C CYS A 810 15.83 64.77 19.89
N ILE A 811 15.93 64.75 18.56
CA ILE A 811 17.01 64.14 17.79
C ILE A 811 17.70 65.25 17.02
N SER A 812 19.01 65.41 17.19
CA SER A 812 19.78 66.42 16.45
C SER A 812 19.85 66.09 14.97
N ILE A 813 19.72 67.10 14.10
CA ILE A 813 19.96 67.00 12.66
C ILE A 813 21.38 67.54 12.40
N ASP A 814 22.37 66.79 12.87
CA ASP A 814 23.79 67.13 12.81
C ASP A 814 24.50 66.64 11.54
N SER A 815 24.03 65.52 10.98
CA SER A 815 24.55 64.91 9.76
C SER A 815 23.74 65.26 8.51
N MET A 816 24.44 65.35 7.37
CA MET A 816 23.82 65.54 6.06
C MET A 816 22.90 64.36 5.68
N GLU A 817 23.19 63.17 6.20
CA GLU A 817 22.38 61.96 6.03
C GLU A 817 21.03 62.10 6.76
N MET A 818 21.04 62.44 8.06
CA MET A 818 19.83 62.73 8.84
C MET A 818 19.00 63.86 8.20
N SER A 819 19.64 64.92 7.72
CA SER A 819 18.96 66.05 7.06
C SER A 819 18.29 65.63 5.74
N ASN A 820 18.98 64.89 4.87
CA ASN A 820 18.42 64.37 3.62
C ASN A 820 17.28 63.37 3.88
N TRP A 821 17.43 62.51 4.89
CA TRP A 821 16.39 61.57 5.30
C TRP A 821 15.15 62.31 5.81
N ALA A 822 15.31 63.24 6.77
CA ALA A 822 14.20 63.99 7.34
C ALA A 822 13.42 64.76 6.26
N MET A 823 14.12 65.46 5.35
CA MET A 823 13.51 66.16 4.20
C MET A 823 12.76 65.25 3.20
N THR A 824 13.04 63.95 3.20
CA THR A 824 12.45 62.95 2.29
C THR A 824 11.27 62.20 2.91
N HIS A 825 11.34 61.89 4.21
CA HIS A 825 10.40 60.99 4.88
C HIS A 825 9.40 61.70 5.80
N VAL A 826 9.73 62.89 6.32
CA VAL A 826 8.85 63.78 7.12
C VAL A 826 8.26 64.86 6.23
#